data_AF-A0A3P6U3W1-F1
#
_entry.id   AF-A0A3P6U3W1-F1
#
_cell.length_a   1.000
_cell.length_b   1.000
_cell.length_c   1.000
_cell.angle_alpha   90.00
_cell.angle_beta   90.00
_cell.angle_gamma   90.00
#
_symmetry.space_group_name_H-M   'P 1'
#
loop_
_entity.id
_entity.type
_entity.pdbx_description
1 polymer ?
#
loop_
_entity_poly.entity_id
_entity_poly.type
_entity_poly.pdbx_seq_one_letter_code
_entity_poly.pdbx_strand_id
1 'polypeptide(L)'
;KFSSQLSDVDDADNESDTSAMVKKHQKYTRRELERMHYQLINERVVDDVTLDFFYKPRTITVLVIICVLLVIPAFNRNDDDSGNNAYAGIAAAVVLFLVVSGLTFPNGPFIRPHPVFWRIIFGMSVLYILMLQFALFQNFRDIKNVLKWLDPQGLSKEKLDEKAYAVNCSDITLTRLWNYMDIFALGHFVGWAMKAVLIRHSIICWFISIAWELTEVFFAHLLPNFQECWWDAIILDILLCNGLGIWFGIWLSHFFEMRQFHWESIKDIKTARGKFKRAVLQFTPESWMKVEWYNNFALRRTLAIYLFVLIWLISELNTFFLKHIFAVDTSHPLVTARIILLGFISAPTILQFYFFATDPRIKRVGMQMWVYGAICTLEASICIKFGHSQFSHVKLTFIILWICFMAVGTFVSVWMSVWWIKTFTKTKKVNINGCLRDCYLDSSHENLGALTEEVKAHRKRKPIGDEVRVRFAPSPTGNLHLGGLRTALYNFLFARSQGGKFILRIEDTDQQRLIPGAVQQIEATLDRYKLFRDEGPSSNGKFGPYLQSQRKEIYRDAVEQLIDSGNAYRCFCTKTRLDMLRREAARRHEIPKYDNHCRGLTEKEVKKKLENGENYAVRFKLKQKEIFFKDQIFGEIIQKNTEGDFILMKSDSFPTYHLANVVDDHQMRISHVIRGSEWLTSVAKHIQLYQAFGWSPPLWIHLPLLVRSSKKKLSKRDKDAFVEFYDIDRGYLPLAVLNYLCRNGSGIRDFDASKLYSLDEMIRKFDVCLIGKRNIMLDQLVLDAYGHKAIQNADVEKQLVPEIMRRLQRTFPEATAELITDPNYVRKVLDLFKRTDQKLCYLEQLTNNDFKYYFLQSTSPEKMLSEFDALTVSSILHDVMNCEDWNMNYMKALASTHGIKCAQIFRIIRLALIDCQSGPPVMELFEFFGKKECLKRFLVMLEMLKASKLSSTI
;
A
#
# COMPACT_ATOMS: atom_id res chain seq x y z
N LYS A 1 21.47 55.13 19.76
CA LYS A 1 22.94 54.92 19.78
C LYS A 1 23.16 53.41 19.73
N PHE A 2 23.17 52.89 18.51
CA PHE A 2 24.36 52.36 17.81
C PHE A 2 24.53 50.86 18.16
N SER A 3 24.23 49.89 17.27
CA SER A 3 25.03 49.52 16.07
C SER A 3 26.46 49.18 16.51
N SER A 4 27.13 48.10 16.12
CA SER A 4 27.03 47.06 15.09
C SER A 4 28.25 46.15 15.31
N GLN A 5 28.26 44.90 14.81
CA GLN A 5 29.24 44.32 13.84
C GLN A 5 29.38 42.83 14.24
N LEU A 6 29.33 41.77 13.43
CA LEU A 6 29.43 41.44 11.99
C LEU A 6 28.72 40.04 11.84
N SER A 7 27.83 39.67 10.89
CA SER A 7 27.95 39.44 9.43
C SER A 7 29.19 38.57 9.06
N ASP A 8 29.23 37.51 8.25
CA ASP A 8 28.50 36.96 7.09
C ASP A 8 28.93 35.45 6.95
N VAL A 9 28.08 34.51 6.45
CA VAL A 9 28.18 33.80 5.12
C VAL A 9 29.46 32.93 4.98
N ASP A 10 29.55 31.62 4.68
CA ASP A 10 28.85 30.57 3.90
C ASP A 10 29.17 29.20 4.59
N ASP A 11 28.43 28.09 4.48
CA ASP A 11 28.43 27.21 3.31
C ASP A 11 27.26 26.19 3.37
N ALA A 12 26.74 25.93 2.17
CA ALA A 12 25.59 25.09 1.86
C ALA A 12 25.96 23.62 1.55
N ASP A 13 24.89 22.85 1.34
CA ASP A 13 24.80 21.66 0.48
C ASP A 13 25.36 20.30 0.94
N ASN A 14 24.46 19.46 1.48
CA ASN A 14 24.01 18.22 0.81
C ASN A 14 23.10 17.39 1.73
N GLU A 15 21.78 17.58 1.66
CA GLU A 15 20.82 16.52 2.07
C GLU A 15 19.42 16.76 1.51
N SER A 16 19.33 17.11 0.22
CA SER A 16 18.08 17.15 -0.53
C SER A 16 18.14 16.20 -1.72
N ASP A 17 17.68 14.96 -1.53
CA ASP A 17 16.88 14.32 -2.59
C ASP A 17 16.16 13.00 -2.20
N THR A 18 16.40 12.42 -1.03
CA THR A 18 15.65 11.21 -0.59
C THR A 18 14.44 11.51 0.31
N SER A 19 14.20 12.79 0.63
CA SER A 19 13.14 13.27 1.53
C SER A 19 11.82 13.60 0.82
N ALA A 20 11.80 13.65 -0.51
CA ALA A 20 10.64 14.09 -1.29
C ALA A 20 9.53 13.05 -1.52
N MET A 21 9.77 11.75 -1.27
CA MET A 21 8.79 10.69 -1.59
C MET A 21 7.95 10.14 -0.44
N VAL A 22 8.09 10.60 0.81
CA VAL A 22 7.34 10.01 1.96
C VAL A 22 6.56 11.03 2.79
N LYS A 23 5.99 12.06 2.16
CA LYS A 23 5.07 13.01 2.84
C LYS A 23 3.89 13.39 1.94
N LYS A 24 2.82 12.59 1.95
CA LYS A 24 1.41 13.03 1.79
C LYS A 24 0.50 11.80 1.81
N HIS A 25 -0.41 11.70 2.78
CA HIS A 25 -1.61 10.88 2.66
C HIS A 25 -2.80 11.83 2.52
N GLN A 26 -2.87 12.46 1.35
CA GLN A 26 -4.16 12.88 0.77
C GLN A 26 -4.95 11.61 0.43
N LYS A 27 -6.28 11.66 0.51
CA LYS A 27 -7.16 10.66 -0.12
C LYS A 27 -6.70 10.53 -1.57
N TYR A 28 -6.04 9.42 -1.92
CA TYR A 28 -5.70 9.19 -3.31
C TYR A 28 -7.00 9.01 -4.08
N THR A 29 -7.36 10.05 -4.82
CA THR A 29 -8.39 10.03 -5.83
C THR A 29 -8.12 8.85 -6.79
N ARG A 30 -9.14 8.39 -7.50
CA ARG A 30 -8.97 7.36 -8.54
C ARG A 30 -7.78 7.65 -9.48
N ARG A 31 -7.56 8.93 -9.79
CA ARG A 31 -6.43 9.41 -10.61
C ARG A 31 -5.07 9.22 -9.94
N GLU A 32 -4.96 9.39 -8.63
CA GLU A 32 -3.70 9.20 -7.90
C GLU A 32 -3.39 7.71 -7.66
N LEU A 33 -4.41 6.89 -7.43
CA LEU A 33 -4.25 5.43 -7.45
C LEU A 33 -3.81 4.95 -8.83
N GLU A 34 -4.45 5.43 -9.90
CA GLU A 34 -4.02 5.18 -11.28
C GLU A 34 -2.57 5.63 -11.50
N ARG A 35 -2.14 6.78 -10.94
CA ARG A 35 -0.75 7.28 -11.01
C ARG A 35 0.24 6.37 -10.29
N MET A 36 -0.06 5.90 -9.09
CA MET A 36 0.83 5.00 -8.34
C MET A 36 0.95 3.63 -9.00
N HIS A 37 -0.16 3.06 -9.49
CA HIS A 37 -0.10 1.80 -10.24
C HIS A 37 0.66 1.99 -11.56
N TYR A 38 0.48 3.14 -12.23
CA TYR A 38 1.26 3.48 -13.41
C TYR A 38 2.76 3.63 -13.11
N GLN A 39 3.14 4.20 -11.98
CA GLN A 39 4.54 4.26 -11.55
C GLN A 39 5.11 2.86 -11.31
N LEU A 40 4.38 1.96 -10.64
CA LEU A 40 4.80 0.59 -10.39
C LEU A 40 5.00 -0.26 -11.67
N ILE A 41 4.31 0.06 -12.76
CA ILE A 41 4.47 -0.59 -14.07
C ILE A 41 5.73 -0.12 -14.79
N ASN A 42 6.18 1.12 -14.53
CA ASN A 42 7.32 1.71 -15.22
C ASN A 42 8.61 1.59 -14.41
N GLU A 43 8.50 1.58 -13.09
CA GLU A 43 9.62 1.56 -12.17
C GLU A 43 9.31 0.65 -10.98
N ARG A 44 10.15 -0.36 -10.77
CA ARG A 44 10.23 -1.06 -9.49
C ARG A 44 11.49 -0.66 -8.75
N VAL A 45 11.33 -0.31 -7.47
CA VAL A 45 12.43 -0.06 -6.55
C VAL A 45 12.94 -1.39 -6.02
N VAL A 46 14.26 -1.54 -5.96
CA VAL A 46 14.92 -2.75 -5.46
C VAL A 46 15.18 -2.55 -3.98
N ASP A 47 14.53 -3.33 -3.13
CA ASP A 47 14.85 -3.39 -1.71
C ASP A 47 16.16 -4.20 -1.52
N ASP A 48 17.03 -3.73 -0.62
CA ASP A 48 18.31 -4.35 -0.23
C ASP A 48 19.34 -4.57 -1.37
N VAL A 49 20.12 -3.52 -1.62
CA VAL A 49 21.19 -3.48 -2.63
C VAL A 49 22.51 -3.99 -2.05
N THR A 50 23.13 -4.99 -2.69
CA THR A 50 24.40 -5.60 -2.26
C THR A 50 25.63 -4.71 -2.47
N LEU A 51 25.62 -3.87 -3.51
CA LEU A 51 26.68 -2.93 -3.85
C LEU A 51 26.07 -1.53 -4.05
N ASP A 52 25.93 -0.81 -2.94
CA ASP A 52 25.41 0.56 -2.87
C ASP A 52 26.07 1.51 -3.91
N PHE A 53 27.33 1.22 -4.27
CA PHE A 53 28.09 1.89 -5.33
C PHE A 53 27.37 1.97 -6.68
N PHE A 54 26.68 0.90 -7.09
CA PHE A 54 26.04 0.85 -8.41
C PHE A 54 24.61 1.43 -8.43
N TYR A 55 24.01 1.67 -7.25
CA TYR A 55 22.64 2.14 -7.11
C TYR A 55 22.56 3.60 -6.61
N LYS A 56 23.63 4.15 -6.03
CA LYS A 56 23.76 5.58 -5.74
C LYS A 56 24.34 6.31 -6.96
N PRO A 57 23.62 7.27 -7.57
CA PRO A 57 24.12 7.98 -8.74
C PRO A 57 25.35 8.82 -8.37
N ARG A 58 26.52 8.47 -8.91
CA ARG A 58 27.76 9.26 -8.78
C ARG A 58 27.88 10.24 -9.94
N THR A 59 27.01 11.25 -9.95
CA THR A 59 26.88 12.22 -11.05
C THR A 59 28.20 12.92 -11.39
N ILE A 60 28.96 13.35 -10.37
CA ILE A 60 30.24 14.06 -10.56
C ILE A 60 31.33 13.11 -11.09
N THR A 61 31.47 11.91 -10.51
CA THR A 61 32.48 10.94 -10.98
C THR A 61 32.22 10.52 -12.42
N VAL A 62 30.96 10.25 -12.77
CA VAL A 62 30.56 9.90 -14.13
C VAL A 62 30.78 11.08 -15.07
N LEU A 63 30.46 12.31 -14.65
CA LEU A 63 30.73 13.52 -15.43
C LEU A 63 32.23 13.70 -15.71
N VAL A 64 33.10 13.54 -14.70
CA VAL A 64 34.56 13.63 -14.86
C VAL A 64 35.06 12.55 -15.83
N ILE A 65 34.58 11.31 -15.70
CA ILE A 65 34.92 10.21 -16.62
C ILE A 65 34.45 10.53 -18.04
N ILE A 66 33.22 11.04 -18.22
CA ILE A 66 32.70 11.46 -19.54
C ILE A 66 33.57 12.59 -20.12
N CYS A 67 33.90 13.61 -19.32
CA CYS A 67 34.74 14.72 -19.77
C CYS A 67 36.11 14.19 -20.22
N VAL A 68 36.74 13.30 -19.47
CA VAL A 68 38.00 12.65 -19.86
C VAL A 68 37.83 11.84 -21.16
N LEU A 69 36.78 11.01 -21.26
CA LEU A 69 36.51 10.15 -22.41
C LEU A 69 36.07 10.90 -23.68
N LEU A 70 35.52 12.11 -23.56
CA LEU A 70 35.13 12.93 -24.70
C LEU A 70 36.24 13.92 -25.09
N VAL A 71 36.83 14.63 -24.12
CA VAL A 71 37.83 15.67 -24.36
C VAL A 71 39.14 15.05 -24.83
N ILE A 72 39.68 14.03 -24.14
CA ILE A 72 41.00 13.49 -24.51
C ILE A 72 41.01 12.97 -25.96
N PRO A 73 40.04 12.14 -26.41
CA PRO A 73 40.01 11.71 -27.81
C PRO A 73 39.68 12.84 -28.78
N ALA A 74 38.86 13.83 -28.40
CA ALA A 74 38.55 14.96 -29.27
C ALA A 74 39.79 15.79 -29.62
N PHE A 75 40.75 15.93 -28.71
CA PHE A 75 41.98 16.69 -28.91
C PHE A 75 43.18 15.86 -29.39
N ASN A 76 43.13 14.52 -29.27
CA ASN A 76 44.25 13.63 -29.64
C ASN A 76 43.99 12.78 -30.89
N ARG A 77 42.83 12.89 -31.55
CA ARG A 77 42.55 12.18 -32.80
C ARG A 77 43.05 12.99 -34.01
N ASN A 78 43.24 12.30 -35.13
CA ASN A 78 43.49 12.97 -36.41
C ASN A 78 42.15 13.39 -37.06
N ASP A 79 42.02 14.67 -37.40
CA ASP A 79 40.79 15.30 -37.90
C ASP A 79 40.80 15.56 -39.42
N ASP A 80 41.76 14.99 -40.16
CA ASP A 80 41.90 15.21 -41.61
C ASP A 80 40.76 14.60 -42.44
N ASP A 81 40.13 13.50 -41.98
CA ASP A 81 39.06 12.82 -42.72
C ASP A 81 37.66 13.18 -42.20
N SER A 82 36.89 13.89 -43.02
CA SER A 82 35.53 14.33 -42.68
C SER A 82 34.58 13.16 -42.40
N GLY A 83 34.78 12.02 -43.06
CA GLY A 83 33.99 10.81 -42.83
C GLY A 83 34.23 10.24 -41.43
N ASN A 84 35.49 10.00 -41.08
CA ASN A 84 35.89 9.51 -39.77
C ASN A 84 35.50 10.50 -38.66
N ASN A 85 35.58 11.81 -38.91
CA ASN A 85 35.12 12.86 -37.98
C ASN A 85 33.63 12.74 -37.68
N ALA A 86 32.80 12.55 -38.70
CA ALA A 86 31.36 12.36 -38.54
C ALA A 86 31.05 11.06 -37.78
N TYR A 87 31.75 9.97 -38.08
CA TYR A 87 31.59 8.70 -37.37
C TYR A 87 31.95 8.83 -35.89
N ALA A 88 33.12 9.41 -35.58
CA ALA A 88 33.57 9.64 -34.21
C ALA A 88 32.60 10.55 -33.44
N GLY A 89 32.10 11.62 -34.08
CA GLY A 89 31.12 12.53 -33.48
C GLY A 89 29.78 11.84 -33.16
N ILE A 90 29.25 11.05 -34.10
CA ILE A 90 28.01 10.28 -33.88
C ILE A 90 28.20 9.23 -32.78
N ALA A 91 29.32 8.51 -32.81
CA ALA A 91 29.63 7.51 -31.78
C ALA A 91 29.74 8.16 -30.39
N ALA A 92 30.42 9.31 -30.28
CA ALA A 92 30.52 10.08 -29.04
C ALA A 92 29.14 10.56 -28.54
N ALA A 93 28.28 11.04 -29.45
CA ALA A 93 26.92 11.46 -29.12
C ALA A 93 26.06 10.29 -28.61
N VAL A 94 26.14 9.11 -29.25
CA VAL A 94 25.44 7.90 -28.81
C VAL A 94 25.95 7.44 -27.45
N VAL A 95 27.27 7.37 -27.23
CA VAL A 95 27.85 6.98 -25.94
C VAL A 95 27.40 7.93 -24.84
N LEU A 96 27.48 9.25 -25.07
CA LEU A 96 27.01 10.25 -24.12
C LEU A 96 25.52 10.06 -23.80
N PHE A 97 24.68 9.87 -24.82
CA PHE A 97 23.26 9.64 -24.63
C PHE A 97 22.98 8.37 -23.80
N LEU A 98 23.70 7.27 -24.03
CA LEU A 98 23.52 6.03 -23.27
C LEU A 98 23.97 6.17 -21.82
N VAL A 99 25.04 6.92 -21.55
CA VAL A 99 25.46 7.21 -20.16
C VAL A 99 24.41 8.09 -19.46
N VAL A 100 23.92 9.13 -20.12
CA VAL A 100 22.83 9.98 -19.60
C VAL A 100 21.56 9.16 -19.39
N SER A 101 21.23 8.25 -20.30
CA SER A 101 20.10 7.32 -20.18
C SER A 101 20.25 6.47 -18.91
N GLY A 102 21.42 5.87 -18.69
CA GLY A 102 21.72 5.08 -17.49
C GLY A 102 21.53 5.86 -16.18
N LEU A 103 21.71 7.18 -16.19
CA LEU A 103 21.52 8.04 -15.01
C LEU A 103 20.07 8.50 -14.83
N THR A 104 19.38 8.86 -15.91
CA THR A 104 18.14 9.65 -15.88
C THR A 104 16.87 8.87 -16.18
N PHE A 105 16.94 7.80 -16.97
CA PHE A 105 15.76 7.05 -17.40
C PHE A 105 15.19 6.15 -16.29
N PRO A 106 13.91 5.73 -16.41
CA PRO A 106 13.25 4.88 -15.43
C PRO A 106 13.92 3.50 -15.29
N ASN A 107 13.87 2.92 -14.09
CA ASN A 107 14.49 1.62 -13.77
C ASN A 107 13.94 0.42 -14.55
N GLY A 108 12.79 0.57 -15.19
CA GLY A 108 12.06 -0.53 -15.83
C GLY A 108 11.19 -1.33 -14.85
N PRO A 109 10.36 -2.25 -15.37
CA PRO A 109 9.36 -3.01 -14.59
C PRO A 109 9.95 -4.18 -13.78
N PHE A 110 11.23 -4.53 -13.96
CA PHE A 110 11.84 -5.72 -13.37
C PHE A 110 12.58 -5.38 -12.07
N ILE A 111 12.47 -6.24 -11.04
CA ILE A 111 13.16 -6.05 -9.75
C ILE A 111 14.67 -6.39 -9.83
N ARG A 112 15.14 -7.06 -10.89
CA ARG A 112 16.53 -7.36 -11.30
C ARG A 112 16.45 -8.03 -12.70
N PRO A 113 17.45 -7.94 -13.63
CA PRO A 113 18.83 -7.45 -13.49
C PRO A 113 18.95 -5.93 -13.32
N HIS A 114 20.18 -5.46 -13.11
CA HIS A 114 20.55 -4.10 -12.65
C HIS A 114 19.73 -2.95 -13.29
N PRO A 115 19.24 -1.96 -12.53
CA PRO A 115 18.41 -0.86 -13.07
C PRO A 115 19.07 -0.10 -14.23
N VAL A 116 20.38 0.18 -14.15
CA VAL A 116 21.13 0.85 -15.24
C VAL A 116 21.04 0.08 -16.55
N PHE A 117 21.00 -1.26 -16.52
CA PHE A 117 20.84 -2.06 -17.73
C PHE A 117 19.52 -1.71 -18.43
N TRP A 118 18.40 -1.76 -17.70
CA TRP A 118 17.09 -1.45 -18.26
C TRP A 118 16.92 0.02 -18.67
N ARG A 119 17.57 0.95 -17.95
CA ARG A 119 17.65 2.35 -18.35
C ARG A 119 18.37 2.54 -19.68
N ILE A 120 19.48 1.83 -19.88
CA ILE A 120 20.23 1.82 -21.15
C ILE A 120 19.40 1.15 -22.24
N ILE A 121 18.71 0.02 -21.99
CA ILE A 121 17.81 -0.61 -22.97
C ILE A 121 16.70 0.38 -23.39
N PHE A 122 16.07 1.07 -22.43
CA PHE A 122 15.06 2.09 -22.74
C PHE A 122 15.69 3.23 -23.56
N GLY A 123 16.89 3.69 -23.21
CA GLY A 123 17.60 4.69 -24.00
C GLY A 123 17.94 4.25 -25.42
N MET A 124 18.42 3.02 -25.61
CA MET A 124 18.65 2.46 -26.94
C MET A 124 17.35 2.39 -27.75
N SER A 125 16.21 2.11 -27.12
CA SER A 125 14.90 2.15 -27.80
C SER A 125 14.51 3.57 -28.24
N VAL A 126 14.86 4.59 -27.46
CA VAL A 126 14.64 6.00 -27.80
C VAL A 126 15.58 6.46 -28.92
N LEU A 127 16.85 6.04 -28.92
CA LEU A 127 17.73 6.29 -30.07
C LEU A 127 17.21 5.60 -31.32
N TYR A 128 16.73 4.36 -31.19
CA TYR A 128 16.21 3.60 -32.32
C TYR A 128 15.00 4.27 -32.97
N ILE A 129 14.01 4.71 -32.19
CA ILE A 129 12.85 5.44 -32.71
C ILE A 129 13.27 6.76 -33.38
N LEU A 130 14.27 7.49 -32.84
CA LEU A 130 14.78 8.72 -33.46
C LEU A 130 15.47 8.46 -34.80
N MET A 131 16.27 7.38 -34.89
CA MET A 131 16.90 6.96 -36.14
C MET A 131 15.86 6.55 -37.19
N LEU A 132 14.82 5.79 -36.79
CA LEU A 132 13.72 5.40 -37.67
C LEU A 132 12.93 6.63 -38.15
N GLN A 133 12.64 7.56 -37.25
CA GLN A 133 12.00 8.83 -37.60
C GLN A 133 12.84 9.59 -38.61
N PHE A 134 14.15 9.77 -38.36
CA PHE A 134 15.05 10.43 -39.30
C PHE A 134 15.07 9.74 -40.66
N ALA A 135 15.22 8.42 -40.69
CA ALA A 135 15.22 7.59 -41.90
C ALA A 135 13.91 7.71 -42.67
N LEU A 136 12.76 7.79 -41.99
CA LEU A 136 11.46 7.95 -42.64
C LEU A 136 11.36 9.24 -43.47
N PHE A 137 12.11 10.30 -43.13
CA PHE A 137 12.15 11.55 -43.91
C PHE A 137 13.22 11.58 -45.00
N GLN A 138 14.13 10.61 -45.04
CA GLN A 138 15.13 10.53 -46.10
C GLN A 138 14.53 9.94 -47.39
N ASN A 139 15.26 10.08 -48.50
CA ASN A 139 14.99 9.30 -49.70
C ASN A 139 15.81 8.00 -49.71
N PHE A 140 15.46 7.06 -50.60
CA PHE A 140 16.11 5.75 -50.65
C PHE A 140 17.62 5.84 -50.90
N ARG A 141 18.04 6.76 -51.79
CA ARG A 141 19.44 6.95 -52.17
C ARG A 141 20.27 7.42 -50.98
N ASP A 142 19.76 8.37 -50.22
CA ASP A 142 20.45 8.92 -49.06
C ASP A 142 20.60 7.87 -47.96
N ILE A 143 19.57 7.06 -47.70
CA ILE A 143 19.67 5.95 -46.74
C ILE A 143 20.72 4.93 -47.22
N LYS A 144 20.71 4.55 -48.51
CA LYS A 144 21.71 3.63 -49.05
C LYS A 144 23.11 4.20 -49.01
N ASN A 145 23.29 5.51 -49.20
CA ASN A 145 24.59 6.16 -49.05
C ASN A 145 25.07 6.12 -47.59
N VAL A 146 24.18 6.36 -46.63
CA VAL A 146 24.51 6.24 -45.20
C VAL A 146 24.88 4.80 -44.84
N LEU A 147 24.12 3.80 -45.31
CA LEU A 147 24.44 2.39 -45.10
C LEU A 147 25.78 2.00 -45.74
N LYS A 148 26.05 2.44 -46.98
CA LYS A 148 27.33 2.30 -47.68
C LYS A 148 28.48 2.97 -46.92
N TRP A 149 28.23 4.10 -46.27
CA TRP A 149 29.23 4.79 -45.47
C TRP A 149 29.52 4.08 -44.14
N LEU A 150 28.50 3.50 -43.50
CA LEU A 150 28.64 2.75 -42.25
C LEU A 150 29.41 1.43 -42.41
N ASP A 151 29.12 0.68 -43.47
CA ASP A 151 29.92 -0.49 -43.86
C ASP A 151 29.95 -0.61 -45.40
N PRO A 152 31.01 -0.07 -46.03
CA PRO A 152 31.17 -0.11 -47.48
C PRO A 152 31.20 -1.52 -48.07
N GLN A 153 31.66 -2.51 -47.30
CA GLN A 153 31.80 -3.89 -47.77
C GLN A 153 30.51 -4.68 -47.56
N GLY A 154 29.90 -4.58 -46.38
CA GLY A 154 28.73 -5.37 -45.99
C GLY A 154 27.36 -4.81 -46.42
N LEU A 155 27.22 -3.48 -46.57
CA LEU A 155 25.93 -2.81 -46.77
C LEU A 155 25.76 -2.13 -48.13
N SER A 156 26.73 -2.30 -49.04
CA SER A 156 26.74 -1.66 -50.36
C SER A 156 25.89 -2.36 -51.42
N LYS A 157 25.49 -3.62 -51.19
CA LYS A 157 24.64 -4.41 -52.10
C LYS A 157 23.33 -3.68 -52.42
N GLU A 158 22.90 -3.70 -53.68
CA GLU A 158 21.63 -3.09 -54.11
C GLU A 158 20.48 -4.10 -54.21
N LYS A 159 20.82 -5.38 -54.33
CA LYS A 159 19.89 -6.51 -54.28
C LYS A 159 20.51 -7.63 -53.44
N LEU A 160 19.67 -8.44 -52.81
CA LEU A 160 20.11 -9.65 -52.14
C LEU A 160 20.33 -10.75 -53.17
N ASP A 161 21.34 -11.57 -52.92
CA ASP A 161 21.55 -12.81 -53.67
C ASP A 161 20.39 -13.76 -53.35
N GLU A 162 19.51 -13.97 -54.33
CA GLU A 162 18.37 -14.89 -54.21
C GLU A 162 18.92 -16.32 -54.11
N LYS A 163 18.89 -16.94 -52.92
CA LYS A 163 19.06 -18.40 -52.88
C LYS A 163 17.79 -19.01 -53.47
N ALA A 164 17.95 -20.08 -54.25
CA ALA A 164 16.82 -20.83 -54.79
C ALA A 164 16.11 -21.62 -53.67
N TYR A 165 15.28 -20.95 -52.88
CA TYR A 165 14.40 -21.57 -51.90
C TYR A 165 13.21 -22.23 -52.64
N ALA A 166 12.74 -23.39 -52.17
CA ALA A 166 11.62 -24.18 -52.73
C ALA A 166 11.77 -24.85 -54.13
N VAL A 167 12.98 -25.19 -54.59
CA VAL A 167 13.15 -26.07 -55.77
C VAL A 167 13.04 -27.54 -55.34
N ASN A 168 12.29 -28.41 -56.03
CA ASN A 168 12.20 -29.86 -55.76
C ASN A 168 11.80 -30.27 -54.32
N CYS A 169 10.69 -29.75 -53.78
CA CYS A 169 10.24 -30.05 -52.40
C CYS A 169 9.79 -31.50 -52.12
N SER A 170 9.81 -32.39 -53.13
CA SER A 170 9.53 -33.82 -53.01
C SER A 170 10.77 -34.68 -52.73
N ASP A 171 11.98 -34.13 -52.89
CA ASP A 171 13.24 -34.86 -52.72
C ASP A 171 13.88 -34.58 -51.35
N ILE A 172 13.56 -35.44 -50.37
CA ILE A 172 14.01 -35.36 -48.97
C ILE A 172 15.19 -36.33 -48.78
N THR A 173 16.42 -35.86 -48.98
CA THR A 173 17.65 -36.61 -48.68
C THR A 173 18.31 -36.12 -47.39
N LEU A 174 19.05 -36.99 -46.69
CA LEU A 174 19.75 -36.64 -45.44
C LEU A 174 20.76 -35.49 -45.63
N THR A 175 21.47 -35.46 -46.75
CA THR A 175 22.42 -34.39 -47.08
C THR A 175 21.71 -33.05 -47.26
N ARG A 176 20.53 -33.07 -47.89
CA ARG A 176 19.72 -31.87 -48.08
C ARG A 176 19.19 -31.37 -46.74
N LEU A 177 18.63 -32.26 -45.92
CA LEU A 177 18.15 -31.92 -44.59
C LEU A 177 19.26 -31.35 -43.70
N TRP A 178 20.48 -31.91 -43.76
CA TRP A 178 21.64 -31.39 -43.04
C TRP A 178 22.08 -29.99 -43.50
N ASN A 179 21.99 -29.70 -44.80
CA ASN A 179 22.32 -28.37 -45.34
C ASN A 179 21.26 -27.30 -44.98
N TYR A 180 20.03 -27.69 -44.63
CA TYR A 180 19.01 -26.78 -44.09
C TYR A 180 19.08 -26.66 -42.55
N MET A 181 19.69 -27.63 -41.87
CA MET A 181 19.98 -27.64 -40.42
C MET A 181 21.18 -26.73 -40.05
N ASP A 182 21.07 -25.45 -40.39
CA ASP A 182 22.11 -24.43 -40.21
C ASP A 182 21.84 -23.51 -39.01
N ILE A 183 22.55 -22.38 -38.92
CA ILE A 183 22.33 -21.31 -37.93
C ILE A 183 20.86 -20.86 -37.81
N PHE A 184 20.06 -21.06 -38.85
CA PHE A 184 18.62 -20.78 -38.87
C PHE A 184 17.83 -21.74 -37.97
N ALA A 185 18.08 -23.04 -38.02
CA ALA A 185 17.45 -24.03 -37.14
C ALA A 185 17.76 -23.74 -35.66
N LEU A 186 19.00 -23.33 -35.36
CA LEU A 186 19.39 -22.87 -34.02
C LEU A 186 18.69 -21.55 -33.65
N GLY A 187 18.58 -20.61 -34.59
CA GLY A 187 17.88 -19.34 -34.42
C GLY A 187 16.40 -19.54 -34.09
N HIS A 188 15.72 -20.47 -34.78
CA HIS A 188 14.34 -20.86 -34.53
C HIS A 188 14.21 -21.46 -33.12
N PHE A 189 15.03 -22.44 -32.77
CA PHE A 189 15.02 -23.04 -31.43
C PHE A 189 15.24 -22.00 -30.31
N VAL A 190 16.30 -21.19 -30.40
CA VAL A 190 16.64 -20.18 -29.38
C VAL A 190 15.60 -19.07 -29.32
N GLY A 191 15.11 -18.63 -30.48
CA GLY A 191 14.05 -17.62 -30.59
C GLY A 191 12.76 -18.09 -29.91
N TRP A 192 12.33 -19.32 -30.19
CA TRP A 192 11.12 -19.89 -29.58
C TRP A 192 11.28 -20.22 -28.10
N ALA A 193 12.47 -20.64 -27.67
CA ALA A 193 12.79 -20.74 -26.25
C ALA A 193 12.66 -19.39 -25.53
N MET A 194 13.20 -18.31 -26.11
CA MET A 194 13.07 -16.96 -25.56
C MET A 194 11.59 -16.51 -25.54
N LYS A 195 10.86 -16.70 -26.64
CA LYS A 195 9.42 -16.38 -26.72
C LYS A 195 8.61 -17.09 -25.64
N ALA A 196 8.87 -18.38 -25.43
CA ALA A 196 8.20 -19.17 -24.41
C ALA A 196 8.52 -18.69 -22.98
N VAL A 197 9.75 -18.26 -22.71
CA VAL A 197 10.16 -17.67 -21.42
C VAL A 197 9.48 -16.32 -21.14
N LEU A 198 9.20 -15.53 -22.19
CA LEU A 198 8.54 -14.24 -22.08
C LEU A 198 7.01 -14.35 -21.98
N ILE A 199 6.39 -15.18 -22.83
CA ILE A 199 4.92 -15.34 -22.91
C ILE A 199 4.38 -16.30 -21.84
N ARG A 200 5.18 -17.31 -21.49
CA ARG A 200 4.91 -18.34 -20.46
C ARG A 200 3.60 -19.08 -20.66
N HIS A 201 3.24 -19.34 -21.91
CA HIS A 201 2.00 -20.04 -22.25
C HIS A 201 2.14 -20.89 -23.52
N SER A 202 2.20 -22.21 -23.37
CA SER A 202 2.49 -23.14 -24.46
C SER A 202 1.52 -23.01 -25.65
N ILE A 203 0.20 -23.03 -25.41
CA ILE A 203 -0.80 -23.00 -26.50
C ILE A 203 -0.76 -21.69 -27.28
N ILE A 204 -0.43 -20.56 -26.62
CA ILE A 204 -0.31 -19.27 -27.31
C ILE A 204 0.98 -19.28 -28.13
N CYS A 205 2.09 -19.79 -27.59
CA CYS A 205 3.33 -19.93 -28.34
C CYS A 205 3.16 -20.83 -29.58
N TRP A 206 2.51 -21.99 -29.44
CA TRP A 206 2.18 -22.87 -30.56
C TRP A 206 1.31 -22.16 -31.60
N PHE A 207 0.31 -21.40 -31.16
CA PHE A 207 -0.51 -20.60 -32.08
C PHE A 207 0.31 -19.54 -32.82
N ILE A 208 1.18 -18.79 -32.14
CA ILE A 208 2.05 -17.80 -32.79
C ILE A 208 3.00 -18.49 -33.77
N SER A 209 3.48 -19.71 -33.47
CA SER A 209 4.37 -20.46 -34.35
C SER A 209 3.67 -20.84 -35.65
N ILE A 210 2.49 -21.43 -35.54
CA ILE A 210 1.66 -21.76 -36.71
C ILE A 210 1.25 -20.49 -37.48
N ALA A 211 0.94 -19.41 -36.75
CA ALA A 211 0.57 -18.15 -37.36
C ALA A 211 1.74 -17.49 -38.11
N TRP A 212 2.98 -17.68 -37.67
CA TRP A 212 4.17 -17.20 -38.38
C TRP A 212 4.32 -17.90 -39.73
N GLU A 213 4.33 -19.24 -39.77
CA GLU A 213 4.43 -19.98 -41.04
C GLU A 213 3.29 -19.61 -42.01
N LEU A 214 2.08 -19.42 -41.48
CA LEU A 214 0.97 -18.98 -42.32
C LEU A 214 1.14 -17.55 -42.81
N THR A 215 1.73 -16.67 -42.00
CA THR A 215 2.10 -15.30 -42.42
C THR A 215 3.06 -15.37 -43.60
N GLU A 216 4.03 -16.27 -43.59
CA GLU A 216 4.93 -16.46 -44.73
C GLU A 216 4.16 -16.86 -45.99
N VAL A 217 3.23 -17.81 -45.91
CA VAL A 217 2.36 -18.20 -47.03
C VAL A 217 1.55 -17.02 -47.59
N PHE A 218 0.93 -16.22 -46.71
CA PHE A 218 0.13 -15.06 -47.14
C PHE A 218 0.99 -13.98 -47.81
N PHE A 219 2.24 -13.81 -47.38
CA PHE A 219 3.15 -12.76 -47.85
C PHE A 219 4.21 -13.26 -48.86
N ALA A 220 4.21 -14.54 -49.23
CA ALA A 220 5.14 -15.15 -50.19
C ALA A 220 5.09 -14.54 -51.60
N HIS A 221 4.00 -13.86 -51.94
CA HIS A 221 3.87 -13.10 -53.18
C HIS A 221 4.63 -11.76 -53.16
N LEU A 222 4.97 -11.24 -51.97
CA LEU A 222 5.71 -9.98 -51.79
C LEU A 222 7.18 -10.21 -51.47
N LEU A 223 7.50 -11.30 -50.79
CA LEU A 223 8.85 -11.67 -50.41
C LEU A 223 9.20 -13.06 -50.94
N PRO A 224 10.09 -13.18 -51.94
CA PRO A 224 10.52 -14.47 -52.47
C PRO A 224 11.15 -15.39 -51.41
N ASN A 225 11.77 -14.80 -50.38
CA ASN A 225 12.37 -15.55 -49.26
C ASN A 225 11.36 -16.38 -48.44
N PHE A 226 10.06 -16.09 -48.53
CA PHE A 226 9.01 -16.83 -47.83
C PHE A 226 8.50 -18.04 -48.63
N GLN A 227 9.08 -18.30 -49.82
CA GLN A 227 8.79 -19.51 -50.57
C GLN A 227 9.65 -20.65 -50.06
N GLU A 228 9.08 -21.44 -49.17
CA GLU A 228 9.73 -22.58 -48.54
C GLU A 228 9.01 -23.90 -48.85
N CYS A 229 9.69 -25.02 -48.63
CA CYS A 229 9.07 -26.32 -48.84
C CYS A 229 8.10 -26.66 -47.71
N TRP A 230 7.02 -27.39 -48.03
CA TRP A 230 6.00 -27.77 -47.04
C TRP A 230 6.57 -28.54 -45.83
N TRP A 231 7.60 -29.36 -46.06
CA TRP A 231 8.26 -30.14 -44.99
C TRP A 231 9.18 -29.26 -44.13
N ASP A 232 9.69 -28.17 -44.68
CA ASP A 232 10.52 -27.18 -43.98
C ASP A 232 9.63 -26.47 -42.96
N ALA A 233 8.60 -25.77 -43.44
CA ALA A 233 7.64 -25.04 -42.62
C ALA A 233 6.91 -25.91 -41.57
N ILE A 234 6.45 -27.11 -41.94
CA ILE A 234 5.65 -27.95 -41.03
C ILE A 234 6.51 -28.82 -40.13
N ILE A 235 7.47 -29.57 -40.69
CA ILE A 235 8.21 -30.58 -39.92
C ILE A 235 9.41 -29.95 -39.24
N LEU A 236 10.23 -29.22 -40.00
CA LEU A 236 11.45 -28.63 -39.46
C LEU A 236 11.14 -27.45 -38.55
N ASP A 237 10.34 -26.48 -39.01
CA ASP A 237 10.07 -25.27 -38.25
C ASP A 237 9.03 -25.48 -37.16
N ILE A 238 7.75 -25.73 -37.49
CA ILE A 238 6.70 -25.85 -36.46
C ILE A 238 6.99 -26.98 -35.46
N LEU A 239 7.22 -28.20 -35.94
CA LEU A 239 7.26 -29.37 -35.06
C LEU A 239 8.60 -29.56 -34.35
N LEU A 240 9.72 -29.45 -35.06
CA LEU A 240 11.05 -29.69 -34.50
C LEU A 240 11.62 -28.44 -33.84
N CYS A 241 12.03 -27.42 -34.60
CA CYS A 241 12.76 -26.28 -34.07
C CYS A 241 11.91 -25.43 -33.11
N ASN A 242 10.74 -24.98 -33.56
CA ASN A 242 9.83 -24.14 -32.79
C ASN A 242 9.23 -24.95 -31.64
N GLY A 243 8.75 -26.17 -31.91
CA GLY A 243 8.17 -27.06 -30.91
C GLY A 243 9.12 -27.42 -29.77
N LEU A 244 10.37 -27.83 -30.08
CA LEU A 244 11.39 -28.11 -29.07
C LEU A 244 11.80 -26.84 -28.32
N GLY A 245 11.90 -25.70 -29.01
CA GLY A 245 12.19 -24.41 -28.39
C GLY A 245 11.11 -24.01 -27.38
N ILE A 246 9.83 -24.12 -27.76
CA ILE A 246 8.68 -23.86 -26.88
C ILE A 246 8.72 -24.80 -25.67
N TRP A 247 8.89 -26.10 -25.89
CA TRP A 247 8.99 -27.08 -24.81
C TRP A 247 10.13 -26.73 -23.83
N PHE A 248 11.32 -26.45 -24.36
CA PHE A 248 12.49 -26.09 -23.57
C PHE A 248 12.27 -24.79 -22.79
N GLY A 249 11.69 -23.75 -23.41
CA GLY A 249 11.41 -22.48 -22.75
C GLY A 249 10.33 -22.57 -21.66
N ILE A 250 9.30 -23.38 -21.86
CA ILE A 250 8.29 -23.67 -20.82
C ILE A 250 8.91 -24.49 -19.69
N TRP A 251 9.71 -25.52 -20.00
CA TRP A 251 10.47 -26.28 -19.02
C TRP A 251 11.40 -25.37 -18.20
N LEU A 252 12.13 -24.47 -18.86
CA LEU A 252 13.03 -23.51 -18.22
C LEU A 252 12.25 -22.57 -17.30
N SER A 253 11.08 -22.12 -17.74
CA SER A 253 10.18 -21.29 -16.93
C SER A 253 9.73 -22.03 -15.67
N HIS A 254 9.28 -23.28 -15.78
CA HIS A 254 8.89 -24.09 -14.61
C HIS A 254 10.07 -24.45 -13.70
N PHE A 255 11.25 -24.72 -14.27
CA PHE A 255 12.47 -25.00 -13.52
C PHE A 255 12.86 -23.82 -12.62
N PHE A 256 12.68 -22.59 -13.10
CA PHE A 256 12.95 -21.38 -12.33
C PHE A 256 11.77 -20.89 -11.48
N GLU A 257 10.52 -21.19 -11.86
CA GLU A 257 9.29 -20.87 -11.10
C GLU A 257 9.22 -21.64 -9.77
N MET A 258 9.70 -22.90 -9.74
CA MET A 258 9.74 -23.78 -8.56
C MET A 258 10.81 -23.42 -7.53
N ARG A 259 11.55 -22.32 -7.72
CA ARG A 259 12.62 -21.89 -6.80
C ARG A 259 12.33 -20.47 -6.34
N GLN A 260 11.74 -20.34 -5.15
CA GLN A 260 11.83 -19.10 -4.41
C GLN A 260 13.29 -18.92 -3.97
N PHE A 261 13.98 -17.96 -4.57
CA PHE A 261 15.35 -17.66 -4.20
C PHE A 261 15.32 -16.77 -2.94
N HIS A 262 15.74 -17.33 -1.80
CA HIS A 262 16.06 -16.53 -0.63
C HIS A 262 17.44 -15.88 -0.87
N TRP A 263 17.44 -14.58 -1.15
CA TRP A 263 18.64 -13.86 -1.55
C TRP A 263 19.34 -13.23 -0.34
N GLU A 264 20.27 -13.97 0.29
CA GLU A 264 21.15 -13.42 1.33
C GLU A 264 22.09 -12.33 0.76
N SER A 265 22.56 -11.41 1.60
CA SER A 265 23.54 -10.41 1.18
C SER A 265 24.83 -11.11 0.76
N ILE A 266 25.51 -10.60 -0.27
CA ILE A 266 26.84 -11.15 -0.66
C ILE A 266 27.86 -11.04 0.49
N LYS A 267 27.60 -10.13 1.44
CA LYS A 267 28.35 -9.95 2.68
C LYS A 267 28.17 -11.13 3.65
N ASP A 268 27.03 -11.81 3.60
CA ASP A 268 26.68 -12.93 4.48
C ASP A 268 27.21 -14.28 3.96
N ILE A 269 27.60 -14.33 2.68
CA ILE A 269 28.12 -15.53 2.02
C ILE A 269 29.62 -15.66 2.24
N LYS A 270 30.03 -16.68 3.01
CA LYS A 270 31.44 -16.88 3.41
C LYS A 270 32.35 -17.43 2.31
N THR A 271 31.81 -18.15 1.32
CA THR A 271 32.61 -18.87 0.31
C THR A 271 32.78 -18.07 -0.98
N ALA A 272 33.97 -18.11 -1.60
CA ALA A 272 34.23 -17.44 -2.88
C ALA A 272 33.32 -17.98 -4.01
N ARG A 273 33.09 -19.29 -4.05
CA ARG A 273 32.13 -19.93 -4.97
C ARG A 273 30.70 -19.47 -4.72
N GLY A 274 30.31 -19.27 -3.45
CA GLY A 274 29.00 -18.73 -3.08
C GLY A 274 28.84 -17.26 -3.47
N LYS A 275 29.89 -16.44 -3.26
CA LYS A 275 29.92 -15.02 -3.71
C LYS A 275 29.85 -14.90 -5.23
N PHE A 276 30.60 -15.74 -5.96
CA PHE A 276 30.55 -15.80 -7.42
C PHE A 276 29.17 -16.26 -7.91
N LYS A 277 28.64 -17.35 -7.34
CA LYS A 277 27.27 -17.82 -7.62
C LYS A 277 26.25 -16.72 -7.35
N ARG A 278 26.36 -15.99 -6.24
CA ARG A 278 25.50 -14.85 -5.88
C ARG A 278 25.62 -13.68 -6.84
N ALA A 279 26.82 -13.38 -7.33
CA ALA A 279 27.09 -12.33 -8.31
C ALA A 279 26.54 -12.68 -9.70
N VAL A 280 26.62 -13.94 -10.14
CA VAL A 280 25.99 -14.38 -11.40
C VAL A 280 24.47 -14.34 -11.27
N LEU A 281 23.96 -14.86 -10.16
CA LEU A 281 22.53 -14.95 -9.89
C LEU A 281 21.85 -13.56 -9.70
N GLN A 282 22.61 -12.48 -9.44
CA GLN A 282 22.06 -11.11 -9.37
C GLN A 282 21.48 -10.59 -10.71
N PHE A 283 21.84 -11.23 -11.82
CA PHE A 283 21.33 -10.92 -13.15
C PHE A 283 20.04 -11.68 -13.49
N THR A 284 19.54 -12.49 -12.55
CA THR A 284 18.25 -13.18 -12.67
C THR A 284 17.15 -12.43 -11.91
N PRO A 285 15.87 -12.53 -12.32
CA PRO A 285 14.76 -11.92 -11.61
C PRO A 285 14.67 -12.43 -10.17
N GLU A 286 14.26 -11.56 -9.24
CA GLU A 286 14.07 -11.91 -7.81
C GLU A 286 13.10 -13.09 -7.64
N SER A 287 11.99 -13.05 -8.38
CA SER A 287 11.00 -14.11 -8.47
C SER A 287 10.48 -14.21 -9.90
N TRP A 288 10.17 -15.44 -10.32
CA TRP A 288 9.53 -15.69 -11.59
C TRP A 288 8.01 -15.59 -11.40
N MET A 289 7.41 -14.53 -11.93
CA MET A 289 5.97 -14.31 -11.85
C MET A 289 5.18 -15.36 -12.63
N LYS A 290 4.14 -15.92 -12.03
CA LYS A 290 3.15 -16.72 -12.74
C LYS A 290 2.24 -15.80 -13.57
N VAL A 291 2.19 -16.03 -14.88
CA VAL A 291 1.40 -15.24 -15.84
C VAL A 291 0.09 -16.00 -16.11
N GLU A 292 -1.04 -15.42 -15.70
CA GLU A 292 -2.35 -16.05 -15.85
C GLU A 292 -3.21 -15.24 -16.84
N TRP A 293 -3.20 -15.70 -18.08
CA TRP A 293 -3.95 -15.07 -19.15
C TRP A 293 -5.50 -15.17 -18.99
N TYR A 294 -6.03 -16.02 -18.08
CA TYR A 294 -7.44 -16.48 -18.13
C TYR A 294 -8.34 -16.28 -16.89
N ASN A 295 -8.20 -15.20 -16.11
CA ASN A 295 -9.18 -14.88 -15.06
C ASN A 295 -10.24 -13.85 -15.57
N ASN A 296 -11.52 -14.10 -15.30
CA ASN A 296 -12.71 -13.63 -16.04
C ASN A 296 -12.76 -12.15 -16.50
N PHE A 297 -12.79 -11.96 -17.84
CA PHE A 297 -13.62 -11.05 -18.67
C PHE A 297 -13.31 -11.41 -20.15
N ALA A 298 -14.12 -12.30 -20.76
CA ALA A 298 -13.73 -13.06 -21.96
C ALA A 298 -13.43 -12.22 -23.22
N LEU A 299 -14.18 -11.15 -23.49
CA LEU A 299 -14.01 -10.41 -24.75
C LEU A 299 -12.78 -9.47 -24.75
N ARG A 300 -12.62 -8.65 -23.70
CA ARG A 300 -11.53 -7.68 -23.60
C ARG A 300 -10.15 -8.35 -23.62
N ARG A 301 -10.00 -9.48 -22.92
CA ARG A 301 -8.74 -10.23 -22.91
C ARG A 301 -8.48 -10.95 -24.24
N THR A 302 -9.50 -11.51 -24.89
CA THR A 302 -9.34 -12.10 -26.23
C THR A 302 -8.90 -11.06 -27.25
N LEU A 303 -9.49 -9.86 -27.22
CA LEU A 303 -9.07 -8.73 -28.05
C LEU A 303 -7.63 -8.28 -27.73
N ALA A 304 -7.23 -8.30 -26.46
CA ALA A 304 -5.86 -7.98 -26.08
C ALA A 304 -4.86 -9.03 -26.59
N ILE A 305 -5.15 -10.32 -26.47
CA ILE A 305 -4.29 -11.39 -27.03
C ILE A 305 -4.23 -11.27 -28.55
N TYR A 306 -5.35 -10.96 -29.21
CA TYR A 306 -5.37 -10.76 -30.65
C TYR A 306 -4.46 -9.60 -31.07
N LEU A 307 -4.57 -8.45 -30.39
CA LEU A 307 -3.69 -7.30 -30.65
C LEU A 307 -2.22 -7.62 -30.35
N PHE A 308 -1.96 -8.37 -29.29
CA PHE A 308 -0.61 -8.83 -28.93
C PHE A 308 0.01 -9.66 -30.05
N VAL A 309 -0.71 -10.68 -30.53
CA VAL A 309 -0.21 -11.54 -31.61
C VAL A 309 -0.07 -10.76 -32.92
N LEU A 310 -1.01 -9.87 -33.24
CA LEU A 310 -0.95 -9.05 -34.44
C LEU A 310 0.28 -8.13 -34.46
N ILE A 311 0.52 -7.38 -33.37
CA ILE A 311 1.69 -6.50 -33.24
C ILE A 311 2.99 -7.32 -33.29
N TRP A 312 2.99 -8.51 -32.67
CA TRP A 312 4.13 -9.42 -32.70
C TRP A 312 4.51 -9.82 -34.13
N LEU A 313 3.53 -10.32 -34.90
CA LEU A 313 3.77 -10.75 -36.28
C LEU A 313 4.18 -9.57 -37.18
N ILE A 314 3.60 -8.39 -36.98
CA ILE A 314 4.03 -7.17 -37.70
C ILE A 314 5.49 -6.84 -37.40
N SER A 315 5.92 -6.92 -36.13
CA SER A 315 7.32 -6.65 -35.76
C SER A 315 8.30 -7.63 -36.42
N GLU A 316 7.91 -8.90 -36.55
CA GLU A 316 8.72 -9.91 -37.23
C GLU A 316 8.71 -9.68 -38.74
N LEU A 317 7.55 -9.41 -39.33
CA LEU A 317 7.40 -9.10 -40.76
C LEU A 317 8.24 -7.87 -41.17
N ASN A 318 8.25 -6.81 -40.36
CA ASN A 318 9.11 -5.64 -40.55
C ASN A 318 10.59 -6.01 -40.65
N THR A 319 11.04 -7.02 -39.89
CA THR A 319 12.44 -7.47 -39.89
C THR A 319 12.84 -8.01 -41.27
N PHE A 320 11.98 -8.80 -41.90
CA PHE A 320 12.23 -9.35 -43.23
C PHE A 320 12.11 -8.29 -44.33
N PHE A 321 11.10 -7.41 -44.25
CA PHE A 321 10.95 -6.34 -45.23
C PHE A 321 12.08 -5.33 -45.20
N LEU A 322 12.50 -4.84 -44.02
CA LEU A 322 13.63 -3.89 -43.92
C LEU A 322 14.89 -4.46 -44.55
N LYS A 323 15.20 -5.71 -44.24
CA LYS A 323 16.35 -6.41 -44.79
C LYS A 323 16.27 -6.54 -46.32
N HIS A 324 15.11 -6.93 -46.85
CA HIS A 324 14.90 -7.09 -48.29
C HIS A 324 14.96 -5.75 -49.03
N ILE A 325 14.25 -4.73 -48.54
CA ILE A 325 14.16 -3.40 -49.16
C ILE A 325 15.54 -2.72 -49.21
N PHE A 326 16.33 -2.80 -48.14
CA PHE A 326 17.65 -2.18 -48.08
C PHE A 326 18.81 -3.10 -48.51
N ALA A 327 18.48 -4.32 -48.94
CA ALA A 327 19.42 -5.35 -49.37
C ALA A 327 20.56 -5.63 -48.37
N VAL A 328 20.19 -5.94 -47.12
CA VAL A 328 21.14 -6.30 -46.05
C VAL A 328 21.25 -7.83 -45.92
N ASP A 329 22.45 -8.38 -45.98
CA ASP A 329 22.65 -9.83 -45.89
C ASP A 329 22.19 -10.40 -44.51
N THR A 330 21.69 -11.64 -44.46
CA THR A 330 21.26 -12.26 -43.20
C THR A 330 22.42 -12.44 -42.22
N SER A 331 23.60 -12.71 -42.76
CA SER A 331 24.82 -12.95 -41.99
C SER A 331 25.41 -11.66 -41.41
N HIS A 332 24.93 -10.50 -41.86
CA HIS A 332 25.47 -9.21 -41.47
C HIS A 332 25.21 -8.92 -39.97
N PRO A 333 26.22 -8.49 -39.18
CA PRO A 333 26.07 -8.24 -37.74
C PRO A 333 24.95 -7.28 -37.36
N LEU A 334 24.63 -6.31 -38.23
CA LEU A 334 23.51 -5.37 -38.04
C LEU A 334 22.15 -6.08 -37.84
N VAL A 335 21.90 -7.17 -38.57
CA VAL A 335 20.65 -7.94 -38.48
C VAL A 335 20.56 -8.61 -37.11
N THR A 336 21.63 -9.32 -36.71
CA THR A 336 21.72 -9.99 -35.40
C THR A 336 21.65 -8.98 -34.25
N ALA A 337 22.38 -7.88 -34.33
CA ALA A 337 22.37 -6.82 -33.30
C ALA A 337 20.98 -6.20 -33.13
N ARG A 338 20.26 -5.95 -34.24
CA ARG A 338 18.88 -5.46 -34.20
C ARG A 338 17.95 -6.47 -33.54
N ILE A 339 18.04 -7.75 -33.90
CA ILE A 339 17.18 -8.79 -33.30
C ILE A 339 17.43 -8.92 -31.79
N ILE A 340 18.69 -8.90 -31.35
CA ILE A 340 19.05 -8.91 -29.92
C ILE A 340 18.48 -7.68 -29.21
N LEU A 341 18.63 -6.49 -29.80
CA LEU A 341 18.09 -5.25 -29.25
C LEU A 341 16.57 -5.30 -29.10
N LEU A 342 15.85 -5.73 -30.14
CA LEU A 342 14.39 -5.89 -30.08
C LEU A 342 13.98 -6.96 -29.08
N GLY A 343 14.76 -8.05 -28.93
CA GLY A 343 14.57 -9.05 -27.89
C GLY A 343 14.59 -8.42 -26.49
N PHE A 344 15.60 -7.61 -26.17
CA PHE A 344 15.67 -6.91 -24.88
C PHE A 344 14.58 -5.84 -24.70
N ILE A 345 14.19 -5.13 -25.75
CA ILE A 345 13.08 -4.16 -25.72
C ILE A 345 11.73 -4.87 -25.49
N SER A 346 11.56 -6.06 -26.06
CA SER A 346 10.31 -6.82 -25.99
C SER A 346 10.02 -7.32 -24.57
N ALA A 347 11.05 -7.69 -23.79
CA ALA A 347 10.86 -8.24 -22.45
C ALA A 347 10.07 -7.29 -21.50
N PRO A 348 10.51 -6.03 -21.26
CA PRO A 348 9.73 -5.07 -20.46
C PRO A 348 8.40 -4.70 -21.14
N THR A 349 8.35 -4.67 -22.47
CA THR A 349 7.14 -4.37 -23.23
C THR A 349 6.03 -5.40 -22.98
N ILE A 350 6.33 -6.69 -23.08
CA ILE A 350 5.37 -7.79 -22.87
C ILE A 350 4.85 -7.76 -21.44
N LEU A 351 5.71 -7.50 -20.46
CA LEU A 351 5.29 -7.41 -19.05
C LEU A 351 4.36 -6.22 -18.81
N GLN A 352 4.68 -5.04 -19.36
CA GLN A 352 3.82 -3.85 -19.28
C GLN A 352 2.48 -4.07 -20.00
N PHE A 353 2.50 -4.75 -21.15
CA PHE A 353 1.30 -5.15 -21.87
C PHE A 353 0.44 -6.11 -21.06
N TYR A 354 1.04 -7.13 -20.46
CA TYR A 354 0.34 -8.10 -19.62
C TYR A 354 -0.38 -7.40 -18.46
N PHE A 355 0.28 -6.50 -17.74
CA PHE A 355 -0.37 -5.72 -16.67
C PHE A 355 -1.52 -4.85 -17.18
N PHE A 356 -1.34 -4.18 -18.33
CA PHE A 356 -2.38 -3.39 -18.97
C PHE A 356 -3.60 -4.23 -19.42
N ALA A 357 -3.34 -5.44 -19.93
CA ALA A 357 -4.38 -6.35 -20.41
C ALA A 357 -5.12 -7.08 -19.28
N THR A 358 -4.45 -7.33 -18.14
CA THR A 358 -4.98 -8.19 -17.08
C THR A 358 -5.50 -7.45 -15.85
N ASP A 359 -4.95 -6.29 -15.49
CA ASP A 359 -5.39 -5.52 -14.33
C ASP A 359 -6.39 -4.42 -14.74
N PRO A 360 -7.66 -4.49 -14.32
CA PRO A 360 -8.67 -3.51 -14.70
C PRO A 360 -8.43 -2.11 -14.13
N ARG A 361 -7.55 -1.96 -13.15
CA ARG A 361 -7.16 -0.67 -12.55
C ARG A 361 -6.18 0.10 -13.43
N ILE A 362 -5.51 -0.58 -14.34
CA ILE A 362 -4.52 0.00 -15.25
C ILE A 362 -5.24 0.43 -16.52
N LYS A 363 -5.14 1.72 -16.84
CA LYS A 363 -5.74 2.32 -18.04
C LYS A 363 -4.73 2.94 -19.01
N ARG A 364 -3.47 3.01 -18.61
CA ARG A 364 -2.38 3.59 -19.41
C ARG A 364 -1.37 2.49 -19.73
N VAL A 365 -0.92 2.46 -20.96
CA VAL A 365 0.17 1.58 -21.42
C VAL A 365 1.50 2.04 -20.83
N GLY A 366 2.38 1.11 -20.47
CA GLY A 366 3.70 1.45 -19.96
C GLY A 366 4.58 2.15 -21.01
N MET A 367 5.60 2.88 -20.55
CA MET A 367 6.44 3.71 -21.43
C MET A 367 7.19 2.89 -22.47
N GLN A 368 7.77 1.74 -22.09
CA GLN A 368 8.48 0.88 -23.03
C GLN A 368 7.53 0.29 -24.06
N MET A 369 6.36 -0.19 -23.62
CA MET A 369 5.33 -0.69 -24.52
C MET A 369 4.90 0.35 -25.55
N TRP A 370 4.74 1.60 -25.13
CA TRP A 370 4.41 2.71 -26.03
C TRP A 370 5.53 2.95 -27.05
N VAL A 371 6.79 3.02 -26.60
CA VAL A 371 7.96 3.22 -27.49
C VAL A 371 8.08 2.07 -28.49
N TYR A 372 7.89 0.82 -28.05
CA TYR A 372 7.93 -0.34 -28.94
C TYR A 372 6.80 -0.32 -29.99
N GLY A 373 5.59 0.09 -29.61
CA GLY A 373 4.49 0.28 -30.56
C GLY A 373 4.82 1.35 -31.62
N ALA A 374 5.47 2.44 -31.22
CA ALA A 374 5.92 3.48 -32.15
C ALA A 374 7.06 2.98 -33.07
N ILE A 375 8.02 2.19 -32.55
CA ILE A 375 9.05 1.51 -33.35
C ILE A 375 8.39 0.65 -34.43
N CYS A 376 7.47 -0.25 -34.04
CA CYS A 376 6.79 -1.14 -34.99
C CYS A 376 6.05 -0.36 -36.09
N THR A 377 5.42 0.75 -35.73
CA THR A 377 4.68 1.62 -36.67
C THR A 377 5.62 2.35 -37.63
N LEU A 378 6.72 2.91 -37.14
CA LEU A 378 7.71 3.60 -37.97
C LEU A 378 8.42 2.63 -38.91
N GLU A 379 8.80 1.45 -38.43
CA GLU A 379 9.40 0.41 -39.28
C GLU A 379 8.44 -0.03 -40.38
N ALA A 380 7.17 -0.28 -40.06
CA ALA A 380 6.16 -0.61 -41.06
C ALA A 380 6.01 0.53 -42.08
N SER A 381 6.02 1.78 -41.62
CA SER A 381 5.93 2.97 -42.49
C SER A 381 7.15 3.09 -43.41
N ILE A 382 8.35 2.81 -42.92
CA ILE A 382 9.60 2.77 -43.71
C ILE A 382 9.50 1.65 -44.74
N CYS A 383 9.03 0.46 -44.35
CA CYS A 383 8.85 -0.66 -45.28
C CYS A 383 7.87 -0.30 -46.40
N ILE A 384 6.74 0.31 -46.08
CA ILE A 384 5.74 0.71 -47.07
C ILE A 384 6.28 1.83 -47.98
N LYS A 385 6.95 2.84 -47.41
CA LYS A 385 7.49 3.99 -48.16
C LYS A 385 8.55 3.56 -49.17
N PHE A 386 9.56 2.81 -48.72
CA PHE A 386 10.71 2.47 -49.55
C PHE A 386 10.53 1.15 -50.32
N GLY A 387 9.58 0.31 -49.92
CA GLY A 387 9.18 -0.90 -50.63
C GLY A 387 8.01 -0.70 -51.58
N HIS A 388 7.80 0.52 -52.10
CA HIS A 388 6.63 0.83 -52.95
C HIS A 388 6.46 -0.15 -54.13
N SER A 389 7.55 -0.59 -54.75
CA SER A 389 7.48 -1.58 -55.84
C SER A 389 6.89 -2.92 -55.38
N GLN A 390 7.32 -3.43 -54.22
CA GLN A 390 6.77 -4.66 -53.64
C GLN A 390 5.31 -4.44 -53.20
N PHE A 391 5.04 -3.38 -52.42
CA PHE A 391 3.70 -3.13 -51.88
C PHE A 391 2.66 -2.75 -52.95
N SER A 392 3.07 -2.34 -54.16
CA SER A 392 2.16 -2.12 -55.29
C SER A 392 1.45 -3.39 -55.77
N HIS A 393 2.02 -4.56 -55.49
CA HIS A 393 1.45 -5.88 -55.84
C HIS A 393 0.64 -6.51 -54.70
N VAL A 394 0.43 -5.78 -53.60
CA VAL A 394 -0.36 -6.26 -52.45
C VAL A 394 -1.79 -6.52 -52.88
N LYS A 395 -2.26 -7.75 -52.68
CA LYS A 395 -3.67 -8.07 -52.83
C LYS A 395 -4.36 -7.89 -51.47
N LEU A 396 -5.25 -6.92 -51.40
CA LEU A 396 -6.01 -6.60 -50.19
C LEU A 396 -6.77 -7.83 -49.64
N THR A 397 -7.18 -8.75 -50.52
CA THR A 397 -7.82 -10.02 -50.14
C THR A 397 -6.92 -10.87 -49.24
N PHE A 398 -5.63 -11.01 -49.54
CA PHE A 398 -4.70 -11.76 -48.70
C PHE A 398 -4.50 -11.11 -47.33
N ILE A 399 -4.43 -9.78 -47.27
CA ILE A 399 -4.32 -9.05 -45.99
C ILE A 399 -5.58 -9.24 -45.14
N ILE A 400 -6.78 -9.11 -45.73
CA ILE A 400 -8.04 -9.30 -45.00
C ILE A 400 -8.14 -10.74 -44.48
N LEU A 401 -7.84 -11.72 -45.32
CA LEU A 401 -7.84 -13.14 -44.93
C LEU A 401 -6.84 -13.42 -43.81
N TRP A 402 -5.64 -12.85 -43.88
CA TRP A 402 -4.64 -12.96 -42.83
C TRP A 402 -5.14 -12.38 -41.49
N ILE A 403 -5.69 -11.17 -41.49
CA ILE A 403 -6.29 -10.53 -40.29
C ILE A 403 -7.44 -11.37 -39.72
N CYS A 404 -8.34 -11.87 -40.57
CA CYS A 404 -9.45 -12.72 -40.16
C CYS A 404 -8.96 -14.05 -39.58
N PHE A 405 -7.97 -14.69 -40.19
CA PHE A 405 -7.35 -15.90 -39.67
C PHE A 405 -6.78 -15.66 -38.28
N MET A 406 -6.05 -14.55 -38.08
CA MET A 406 -5.50 -14.20 -36.77
C MET A 406 -6.58 -14.01 -35.71
N ALA A 407 -7.71 -13.39 -36.05
CA ALA A 407 -8.83 -13.22 -35.14
C ALA A 407 -9.46 -14.56 -34.74
N VAL A 408 -9.75 -15.43 -35.72
CA VAL A 408 -10.34 -16.76 -35.49
C VAL A 408 -9.36 -17.65 -34.74
N GLY A 409 -8.11 -17.72 -35.16
CA GLY A 409 -7.06 -18.50 -34.51
C GLY A 409 -6.78 -18.05 -33.07
N THR A 410 -6.85 -16.74 -32.80
CA THR A 410 -6.77 -16.24 -31.41
C THR A 410 -7.95 -16.72 -30.58
N PHE A 411 -9.18 -16.64 -31.10
CA PHE A 411 -10.35 -17.16 -30.40
C PHE A 411 -10.23 -18.66 -30.12
N VAL A 412 -9.81 -19.45 -31.12
CA VAL A 412 -9.59 -20.89 -31.00
C VAL A 412 -8.48 -21.20 -30.00
N SER A 413 -7.35 -20.49 -30.01
CA SER A 413 -6.26 -20.74 -29.06
C SER A 413 -6.65 -20.40 -27.62
N VAL A 414 -7.40 -19.33 -27.40
CA VAL A 414 -8.00 -19.00 -26.10
C VAL A 414 -8.99 -20.08 -25.67
N TRP A 415 -9.88 -20.51 -26.56
CA TRP A 415 -10.85 -21.57 -26.31
C TRP A 415 -10.15 -22.90 -25.98
N MET A 416 -9.17 -23.32 -26.79
CA MET A 416 -8.35 -24.50 -26.57
C MET A 416 -7.60 -24.43 -25.24
N SER A 417 -7.10 -23.26 -24.85
CA SER A 417 -6.45 -23.06 -23.56
C SER A 417 -7.42 -23.28 -22.40
N VAL A 418 -8.62 -22.69 -22.48
CA VAL A 418 -9.67 -22.88 -21.47
C VAL A 418 -10.15 -24.34 -21.44
N TRP A 419 -10.31 -24.97 -22.61
CA TRP A 419 -10.72 -26.36 -22.74
C TRP A 419 -9.66 -27.32 -22.17
N TRP A 420 -8.39 -27.11 -22.51
CA TRP A 420 -7.26 -27.89 -22.02
C TRP A 420 -7.19 -27.84 -20.49
N ILE A 421 -7.30 -26.63 -19.92
CA ILE A 421 -7.34 -26.41 -18.48
C ILE A 421 -8.54 -27.10 -17.82
N LYS A 422 -9.73 -27.07 -18.44
CA LYS A 422 -10.93 -27.74 -17.91
C LYS A 422 -10.87 -29.27 -17.98
N THR A 423 -10.19 -29.82 -18.99
CA THR A 423 -10.25 -31.24 -19.33
C THR A 423 -9.09 -32.04 -18.75
N PHE A 424 -7.87 -31.49 -18.82
CA PHE A 424 -6.65 -32.21 -18.46
C PHE A 424 -6.05 -31.77 -17.13
N THR A 425 -6.34 -30.56 -16.67
CA THR A 425 -5.88 -30.12 -15.35
C THR A 425 -6.84 -30.62 -14.28
N LYS A 426 -6.41 -31.60 -13.48
CA LYS A 426 -7.24 -32.09 -12.36
C LYS A 426 -7.61 -30.90 -11.47
N THR A 427 -8.90 -30.61 -11.33
CA THR A 427 -9.38 -29.62 -10.37
C THR A 427 -9.72 -30.33 -9.07
N LYS A 428 -9.20 -29.81 -7.96
CA LYS A 428 -9.63 -30.20 -6.62
C LYS A 428 -10.59 -29.14 -6.11
N LYS A 429 -11.80 -29.56 -5.72
CA LYS A 429 -12.71 -28.71 -4.96
C LYS A 429 -12.11 -28.44 -3.59
N VAL A 430 -11.64 -27.20 -3.38
CA VAL A 430 -11.07 -26.76 -2.10
C VAL A 430 -12.03 -25.72 -1.51
N ASN A 431 -12.44 -25.97 -0.27
CA ASN A 431 -13.18 -25.00 0.52
C ASN A 431 -12.20 -23.94 1.01
N ILE A 432 -12.30 -22.74 0.43
CA ILE A 432 -11.49 -21.58 0.81
C ILE A 432 -12.45 -20.59 1.46
N ASN A 433 -12.27 -20.35 2.76
CA ASN A 433 -13.06 -19.39 3.55
C ASN A 433 -14.59 -19.61 3.49
N GLY A 434 -15.04 -20.88 3.46
CA GLY A 434 -16.46 -21.24 3.46
C GLY A 434 -17.10 -21.31 2.06
N CYS A 435 -16.35 -21.04 1.00
CA CYS A 435 -16.82 -21.12 -0.38
C CYS A 435 -16.10 -22.24 -1.12
N LEU A 436 -16.86 -23.15 -1.75
CA LEU A 436 -16.31 -24.22 -2.58
C LEU A 436 -15.75 -23.62 -3.87
N ARG A 437 -14.45 -23.73 -4.10
CA ARG A 437 -13.79 -23.32 -5.35
C ARG A 437 -13.10 -24.51 -6.00
N ASP A 438 -13.20 -24.58 -7.32
CA ASP A 438 -12.43 -25.53 -8.13
C ASP A 438 -11.00 -24.98 -8.28
N CYS A 439 -10.02 -25.65 -7.68
CA CYS A 439 -8.61 -25.26 -7.73
C CYS A 439 -7.82 -26.25 -8.61
N TYR A 440 -7.05 -25.74 -9.57
CA TYR A 440 -6.24 -26.54 -10.48
C TYR A 440 -5.03 -27.18 -9.76
N LEU A 441 -4.77 -28.48 -10.00
CA LEU A 441 -3.70 -29.25 -9.35
C LEU A 441 -2.30 -29.00 -9.93
N ASP A 442 -2.18 -28.53 -11.18
CA ASP A 442 -0.88 -28.23 -11.83
C ASP A 442 -0.27 -26.88 -11.45
N SER A 443 -0.99 -26.01 -10.74
CA SER A 443 -0.36 -24.84 -10.13
C SER A 443 0.41 -25.33 -8.91
N SER A 444 1.69 -25.65 -9.10
CA SER A 444 2.69 -26.11 -8.13
C SER A 444 2.13 -26.75 -6.85
N HIS A 445 2.57 -27.96 -6.55
CA HIS A 445 2.33 -28.62 -5.25
C HIS A 445 2.67 -27.74 -4.02
N GLU A 446 3.30 -26.56 -4.20
CA GLU A 446 3.50 -25.48 -3.22
C GLU A 446 2.32 -24.51 -3.05
N ASN A 447 1.43 -24.29 -4.01
CA ASN A 447 0.19 -23.53 -3.75
C ASN A 447 -0.82 -24.39 -3.01
N LEU A 448 -0.98 -25.65 -3.44
CA LEU A 448 -1.71 -26.63 -2.66
C LEU A 448 -0.94 -27.03 -1.40
N GLY A 449 0.39 -26.97 -1.37
CA GLY A 449 1.21 -27.25 -0.18
C GLY A 449 1.14 -26.12 0.83
N ALA A 450 1.27 -24.86 0.42
CA ALA A 450 1.08 -23.70 1.27
C ALA A 450 -0.38 -23.57 1.73
N LEU A 451 -1.37 -23.83 0.87
CA LEU A 451 -2.79 -23.83 1.24
C LEU A 451 -3.18 -25.06 2.06
N THR A 452 -2.63 -26.24 1.78
CA THR A 452 -2.94 -27.48 2.53
C THR A 452 -2.12 -27.57 3.80
N GLU A 453 -0.92 -27.00 3.89
CA GLU A 453 -0.17 -26.84 5.13
C GLU A 453 -0.69 -25.65 5.94
N GLU A 454 -1.23 -24.57 5.36
CA GLU A 454 -2.00 -23.58 6.13
C GLU A 454 -3.32 -24.16 6.63
N VAL A 455 -4.07 -24.90 5.80
CA VAL A 455 -5.33 -25.54 6.19
C VAL A 455 -5.09 -26.76 7.10
N LYS A 456 -4.01 -27.53 6.95
CA LYS A 456 -3.61 -28.60 7.89
C LYS A 456 -2.95 -28.03 9.13
N ALA A 457 -2.23 -26.92 9.10
CA ALA A 457 -1.75 -26.24 10.30
C ALA A 457 -2.90 -25.54 11.05
N HIS A 458 -3.95 -25.09 10.35
CA HIS A 458 -5.20 -24.61 10.97
C HIS A 458 -6.10 -25.75 11.46
N ARG A 459 -6.22 -26.87 10.74
CA ARG A 459 -7.01 -28.04 11.18
C ARG A 459 -6.31 -28.92 12.21
N LYS A 460 -4.97 -29.01 12.21
CA LYS A 460 -4.17 -29.70 13.24
C LYS A 460 -3.81 -28.80 14.44
N ARG A 461 -4.19 -27.52 14.42
CA ARG A 461 -4.19 -26.64 15.60
C ARG A 461 -5.60 -26.20 15.98
N LYS A 462 -6.56 -27.13 15.97
CA LYS A 462 -7.52 -27.10 17.06
C LYS A 462 -6.75 -27.57 18.30
N PRO A 463 -6.51 -26.73 19.32
CA PRO A 463 -6.29 -27.32 20.63
C PRO A 463 -7.53 -28.16 20.89
N ILE A 464 -7.27 -29.40 21.30
CA ILE A 464 -8.27 -30.31 21.82
C ILE A 464 -9.02 -29.56 22.94
N GLY A 465 -10.31 -29.29 22.75
CA GLY A 465 -11.26 -29.15 23.85
C GLY A 465 -11.44 -27.82 24.60
N ASP A 466 -10.67 -26.75 24.38
CA ASP A 466 -10.79 -25.56 25.24
C ASP A 466 -11.46 -24.34 24.56
N GLU A 467 -12.43 -23.77 25.28
CA GLU A 467 -13.19 -22.54 25.01
C GLU A 467 -12.30 -21.36 24.54
N VAL A 468 -12.76 -20.56 23.56
CA VAL A 468 -12.05 -19.33 23.15
C VAL A 468 -12.07 -18.33 24.31
N ARG A 469 -10.90 -17.98 24.82
CA ARG A 469 -10.72 -16.98 25.88
C ARG A 469 -9.70 -15.94 25.46
N VAL A 470 -10.05 -14.67 25.59
CA VAL A 470 -9.22 -13.51 25.25
C VAL A 470 -9.29 -12.46 26.35
N ARG A 471 -8.32 -11.53 26.38
CA ARG A 471 -8.25 -10.53 27.46
C ARG A 471 -7.89 -9.14 26.98
N PHE A 472 -8.57 -8.16 27.55
CA PHE A 472 -8.10 -6.78 27.61
C PHE A 472 -7.32 -6.57 28.91
N ALA A 473 -6.04 -6.23 28.80
CA ALA A 473 -5.11 -6.16 29.93
C ALA A 473 -4.47 -4.76 30.07
N PRO A 474 -5.22 -3.71 30.47
CA PRO A 474 -4.69 -2.37 30.64
C PRO A 474 -3.91 -2.20 31.96
N SER A 475 -2.89 -1.35 31.93
CA SER A 475 -2.28 -0.82 33.16
C SER A 475 -3.00 0.46 33.60
N PRO A 476 -3.36 0.62 34.89
CA PRO A 476 -4.13 1.77 35.39
C PRO A 476 -3.22 2.98 35.65
N THR A 477 -2.46 3.40 34.64
CA THR A 477 -1.51 4.52 34.70
C THR A 477 -2.07 5.81 34.10
N GLY A 478 -3.40 5.95 34.09
CA GLY A 478 -4.12 7.10 33.52
C GLY A 478 -5.37 6.68 32.75
N ASN A 479 -6.00 7.67 32.12
CA ASN A 479 -7.22 7.51 31.33
C ASN A 479 -7.05 6.50 30.19
N LEU A 480 -8.15 5.86 29.79
CA LEU A 480 -8.13 4.88 28.72
C LEU A 480 -7.76 5.55 27.40
N HIS A 481 -6.64 5.11 26.82
CA HIS A 481 -6.22 5.58 25.50
C HIS A 481 -7.10 4.97 24.39
N LEU A 482 -7.30 5.70 23.30
CA LEU A 482 -8.12 5.27 22.16
C LEU A 482 -7.63 3.95 21.54
N GLY A 483 -6.32 3.73 21.47
CA GLY A 483 -5.73 2.45 21.07
C GLY A 483 -6.01 1.30 22.03
N GLY A 484 -6.16 1.60 23.32
CA GLY A 484 -6.60 0.65 24.35
C GLY A 484 -8.07 0.25 24.13
N LEU A 485 -8.95 1.23 23.90
CA LEU A 485 -10.34 0.97 23.55
C LEU A 485 -10.47 0.12 22.27
N ARG A 486 -9.66 0.39 21.25
CA ARG A 486 -9.61 -0.46 20.04
C ARG A 486 -9.19 -1.90 20.36
N THR A 487 -8.20 -2.06 21.23
CA THR A 487 -7.79 -3.40 21.67
C THR A 487 -8.91 -4.11 22.42
N ALA A 488 -9.62 -3.42 23.32
CA ALA A 488 -10.79 -3.95 24.02
C ALA A 488 -11.91 -4.36 23.04
N LEU A 489 -12.24 -3.49 22.07
CA LEU A 489 -13.22 -3.75 21.03
C LEU A 489 -12.90 -5.02 20.23
N TYR A 490 -11.67 -5.16 19.74
CA TYR A 490 -11.30 -6.33 18.93
C TYR A 490 -11.26 -7.63 19.74
N ASN A 491 -10.85 -7.58 21.01
CA ASN A 491 -10.98 -8.72 21.91
C ASN A 491 -12.47 -9.09 22.10
N PHE A 492 -13.32 -8.10 22.34
CA PHE A 492 -14.76 -8.32 22.51
C PHE A 492 -15.40 -8.90 21.24
N LEU A 493 -15.17 -8.31 20.08
CA LEU A 493 -15.71 -8.78 18.80
C LEU A 493 -15.26 -10.21 18.48
N PHE A 494 -13.97 -10.53 18.70
CA PHE A 494 -13.45 -11.87 18.48
C PHE A 494 -14.05 -12.89 19.46
N ALA A 495 -14.14 -12.55 20.74
CA ALA A 495 -14.76 -13.42 21.74
C ALA A 495 -16.22 -13.71 21.36
N ARG A 496 -17.01 -12.66 21.11
CA ARG A 496 -18.44 -12.79 20.80
C ARG A 496 -18.68 -13.52 19.47
N SER A 497 -17.86 -13.29 18.43
CA SER A 497 -18.03 -13.97 17.15
C SER A 497 -17.69 -15.47 17.19
N GLN A 498 -16.88 -15.88 18.17
CA GLN A 498 -16.48 -17.28 18.39
C GLN A 498 -17.25 -17.95 19.56
N GLY A 499 -18.20 -17.27 20.19
CA GLY A 499 -18.89 -17.77 21.38
C GLY A 499 -17.98 -17.96 22.61
N GLY A 500 -16.88 -17.20 22.68
CA GLY A 500 -15.88 -17.25 23.73
C GLY A 500 -16.07 -16.21 24.85
N LYS A 501 -15.05 -16.10 25.72
CA LYS A 501 -15.02 -15.22 26.90
C LYS A 501 -14.09 -14.02 26.70
N PHE A 502 -14.59 -12.84 27.07
CA PHE A 502 -13.88 -11.58 27.11
C PHE A 502 -13.54 -11.19 28.55
N ILE A 503 -12.24 -11.18 28.89
CA ILE A 503 -11.75 -10.99 30.26
C ILE A 503 -11.10 -9.61 30.41
N LEU A 504 -11.35 -8.93 31.53
CA LEU A 504 -10.62 -7.74 31.94
C LEU A 504 -9.60 -8.10 33.02
N ARG A 505 -8.31 -7.87 32.76
CA ARG A 505 -7.23 -8.03 33.75
C ARG A 505 -6.52 -6.70 33.97
N ILE A 506 -6.31 -6.29 35.21
CA ILE A 506 -5.62 -5.04 35.52
C ILE A 506 -4.15 -5.31 35.79
N GLU A 507 -3.28 -4.73 34.96
CA GLU A 507 -1.82 -4.89 35.05
C GLU A 507 -1.20 -3.73 35.86
N ASP A 508 -1.38 -3.77 37.18
CA ASP A 508 -1.01 -2.75 38.17
C ASP A 508 0.33 -3.04 38.91
N THR A 509 1.26 -3.73 38.23
CA THR A 509 2.54 -4.15 38.82
C THR A 509 3.55 -3.00 39.01
N ASP A 510 3.35 -1.88 38.32
CA ASP A 510 4.15 -0.65 38.43
C ASP A 510 3.48 0.35 39.40
N GLN A 511 3.68 0.12 40.70
CA GLN A 511 3.03 0.86 41.79
C GLN A 511 3.27 2.38 41.75
N GLN A 512 4.41 2.83 41.22
CA GLN A 512 4.76 4.25 41.16
C GLN A 512 3.95 5.04 40.10
N ARG A 513 3.35 4.34 39.14
CA ARG A 513 2.61 4.96 38.04
C ARG A 513 1.09 4.83 38.16
N LEU A 514 0.60 4.23 39.25
CA LEU A 514 -0.83 4.03 39.45
C LEU A 514 -1.54 5.36 39.67
N ILE A 515 -2.70 5.51 39.05
CA ILE A 515 -3.58 6.64 39.28
C ILE A 515 -4.82 6.14 40.04
N PRO A 516 -5.11 6.65 41.25
CA PRO A 516 -6.30 6.30 42.00
C PRO A 516 -7.57 6.52 41.16
N GLY A 517 -8.52 5.57 41.22
CA GLY A 517 -9.77 5.65 40.44
C GLY A 517 -9.66 5.19 38.99
N ALA A 518 -8.45 4.97 38.44
CA ALA A 518 -8.28 4.61 37.03
C ALA A 518 -8.89 3.24 36.68
N VAL A 519 -8.93 2.29 37.61
CA VAL A 519 -9.56 0.97 37.39
C VAL A 519 -11.07 1.13 37.19
N GLN A 520 -11.73 1.86 38.09
CA GLN A 520 -13.17 2.14 38.01
C GLN A 520 -13.51 2.92 36.74
N GLN A 521 -12.66 3.86 36.34
CA GLN A 521 -12.83 4.63 35.11
C GLN A 521 -12.70 3.76 33.86
N ILE A 522 -11.78 2.80 33.83
CA ILE A 522 -11.65 1.84 32.74
C ILE A 522 -12.93 1.00 32.63
N GLU A 523 -13.43 0.45 33.74
CA GLU A 523 -14.68 -0.34 33.74
C GLU A 523 -15.87 0.50 33.30
N ALA A 524 -16.05 1.69 33.87
CA ALA A 524 -17.12 2.61 33.48
C ALA A 524 -17.05 2.97 31.99
N THR A 525 -15.84 3.15 31.45
CA THR A 525 -15.66 3.41 30.01
C THR A 525 -16.08 2.20 29.18
N LEU A 526 -15.67 0.98 29.54
CA LEU A 526 -16.09 -0.22 28.82
C LEU A 526 -17.61 -0.42 28.84
N ASP A 527 -18.25 -0.16 29.99
CA ASP A 527 -19.70 -0.25 30.16
C ASP A 527 -20.44 0.79 29.30
N ARG A 528 -19.97 2.05 29.25
CA ARG A 528 -20.51 3.08 28.34
C ARG A 528 -20.46 2.67 26.87
N TYR A 529 -19.39 1.96 26.49
CA TYR A 529 -19.20 1.44 25.15
C TYR A 529 -19.88 0.08 24.91
N LYS A 530 -20.63 -0.43 25.90
CA LYS A 530 -21.32 -1.73 25.87
C LYS A 530 -20.37 -2.92 25.63
N LEU A 531 -19.11 -2.79 26.01
CA LEU A 531 -18.09 -3.83 25.92
C LEU A 531 -18.05 -4.63 27.23
N PHE A 532 -19.15 -5.32 27.54
CA PHE A 532 -19.30 -6.05 28.79
C PHE A 532 -18.37 -7.27 28.84
N ARG A 533 -17.44 -7.24 29.80
CA ARG A 533 -16.57 -8.36 30.20
C ARG A 533 -17.36 -9.48 30.88
N ASP A 534 -16.93 -10.71 30.64
CA ASP A 534 -17.47 -11.92 31.29
C ASP A 534 -16.78 -12.18 32.64
N GLU A 535 -15.51 -11.78 32.77
CA GLU A 535 -14.70 -11.93 33.97
C GLU A 535 -13.86 -10.66 34.16
N GLY A 536 -13.66 -10.21 35.40
CA GLY A 536 -12.83 -9.04 35.69
C GLY A 536 -12.82 -8.63 37.16
N PRO A 537 -12.23 -7.46 37.50
CA PRO A 537 -12.12 -6.98 38.87
C PRO A 537 -13.47 -6.90 39.61
N SER A 538 -14.48 -6.31 38.97
CA SER A 538 -15.83 -6.17 39.54
C SER A 538 -16.78 -7.28 39.08
N SER A 539 -16.33 -8.19 38.21
CA SER A 539 -17.10 -9.30 37.68
C SER A 539 -16.46 -10.60 38.12
N ASN A 540 -16.98 -11.19 39.20
CA ASN A 540 -16.51 -12.48 39.72
C ASN A 540 -16.29 -13.50 38.58
N GLY A 541 -15.23 -14.31 38.69
CA GLY A 541 -14.90 -15.29 37.67
C GLY A 541 -13.93 -16.34 38.19
N LYS A 542 -13.85 -17.48 37.50
CA LYS A 542 -13.17 -18.69 37.97
C LYS A 542 -11.66 -18.52 38.23
N PHE A 543 -11.01 -17.58 37.54
CA PHE A 543 -9.54 -17.42 37.55
C PHE A 543 -9.06 -16.16 38.27
N GLY A 544 -9.94 -15.53 39.06
CA GLY A 544 -9.60 -14.37 39.88
C GLY A 544 -8.53 -14.71 40.94
N PRO A 545 -7.94 -13.70 41.60
CA PRO A 545 -8.21 -12.26 41.43
C PRO A 545 -7.74 -11.72 40.07
N TYR A 546 -8.40 -10.69 39.54
CA TYR A 546 -8.08 -10.09 38.22
C TYR A 546 -7.20 -8.82 38.30
N LEU A 547 -6.69 -8.50 39.49
CA LEU A 547 -5.66 -7.47 39.71
C LEU A 547 -4.32 -8.16 39.95
N GLN A 548 -3.29 -7.81 39.20
CA GLN A 548 -1.97 -8.44 39.34
C GLN A 548 -1.33 -8.16 40.70
N SER A 549 -1.59 -7.00 41.31
CA SER A 549 -1.13 -6.68 42.67
C SER A 549 -1.62 -7.65 43.74
N GLN A 550 -2.73 -8.35 43.50
CA GLN A 550 -3.33 -9.35 44.40
C GLN A 550 -2.85 -10.79 44.11
N ARG A 551 -1.96 -10.97 43.12
CA ARG A 551 -1.49 -12.30 42.64
C ARG A 551 -0.01 -12.55 42.93
N LYS A 552 0.57 -11.83 43.89
CA LYS A 552 2.02 -11.87 44.19
C LYS A 552 2.56 -13.27 44.48
N GLU A 553 1.82 -14.07 45.23
CA GLU A 553 2.23 -15.42 45.62
C GLU A 553 2.38 -16.34 44.40
N ILE A 554 1.42 -16.29 43.47
CA ILE A 554 1.48 -17.01 42.20
C ILE A 554 2.77 -16.70 41.43
N TYR A 555 3.17 -15.43 41.37
CA TYR A 555 4.37 -15.03 40.66
C TYR A 555 5.65 -15.41 41.40
N ARG A 556 5.64 -15.41 42.74
CA ARG A 556 6.73 -15.90 43.57
C ARG A 556 6.98 -17.38 43.29
N ASP A 557 5.93 -18.19 43.33
CA ASP A 557 6.01 -19.63 43.10
C ASP A 557 6.49 -19.94 41.67
N ALA A 558 5.99 -19.21 40.68
CA ALA A 558 6.44 -19.33 39.30
C ALA A 558 7.93 -18.96 39.13
N VAL A 559 8.43 -17.98 39.91
CA VAL A 559 9.84 -17.60 39.88
C VAL A 559 10.73 -18.65 40.53
N GLU A 560 10.33 -19.21 41.66
CA GLU A 560 11.09 -20.30 42.29
C GLU A 560 11.14 -21.53 41.36
N GLN A 561 10.04 -21.89 40.70
CA GLN A 561 10.06 -22.94 39.66
C GLN A 561 11.09 -22.67 38.55
N LEU A 562 11.22 -21.41 38.11
CA LEU A 562 12.22 -21.04 37.09
C LEU A 562 13.65 -21.06 37.64
N ILE A 563 13.86 -20.74 38.93
CA ILE A 563 15.17 -20.84 39.57
C ILE A 563 15.58 -22.31 39.71
N ASP A 564 14.69 -23.16 40.23
CA ASP A 564 14.92 -24.59 40.47
C ASP A 564 15.20 -25.35 39.16
N SER A 565 14.49 -25.00 38.09
CA SER A 565 14.74 -25.55 36.74
C SER A 565 15.98 -24.94 36.06
N GLY A 566 16.70 -24.04 36.73
CA GLY A 566 17.90 -23.39 36.22
C GLY A 566 17.66 -22.37 35.10
N ASN A 567 16.41 -21.98 34.83
CA ASN A 567 16.02 -21.00 33.80
C ASN A 567 16.03 -19.54 34.29
N ALA A 568 16.12 -19.30 35.60
CA ALA A 568 16.27 -17.99 36.21
C ALA A 568 17.40 -17.98 37.25
N TYR A 569 17.80 -16.79 37.72
CA TYR A 569 18.80 -16.63 38.78
C TYR A 569 18.62 -15.30 39.54
N ARG A 570 19.11 -15.27 40.78
CA ARG A 570 19.12 -14.07 41.63
C ARG A 570 20.27 -13.14 41.22
N CYS A 571 19.97 -11.86 41.06
CA CYS A 571 20.89 -10.81 40.65
C CYS A 571 21.01 -9.75 41.74
N PHE A 572 22.23 -9.53 42.22
CA PHE A 572 22.57 -8.60 43.30
C PHE A 572 23.22 -7.30 42.78
N CYS A 573 23.11 -7.02 41.48
CA CYS A 573 23.70 -5.79 40.90
C CYS A 573 22.95 -4.55 41.38
N THR A 574 23.68 -3.59 41.95
CA THR A 574 23.13 -2.31 42.41
C THR A 574 22.68 -1.42 41.24
N LYS A 575 21.74 -0.50 41.52
CA LYS A 575 21.28 0.50 40.53
C LYS A 575 22.43 1.36 40.02
N THR A 576 23.34 1.78 40.91
CA THR A 576 24.55 2.56 40.57
C THR A 576 25.41 1.84 39.53
N ARG A 577 25.63 0.52 39.69
CA ARG A 577 26.37 -0.29 38.70
C ARG A 577 25.66 -0.30 37.35
N LEU A 578 24.35 -0.54 37.35
CA LEU A 578 23.57 -0.59 36.11
C LEU A 578 23.54 0.76 35.38
N ASP A 579 23.54 1.87 36.12
CA ASP A 579 23.60 3.21 35.54
C ASP A 579 24.99 3.54 34.96
N MET A 580 26.09 3.05 35.58
CA MET A 580 27.42 3.13 35.00
C MET A 580 27.50 2.38 33.66
N LEU A 581 27.00 1.14 33.60
CA LEU A 581 26.94 0.37 32.35
C LEU A 581 26.14 1.09 31.25
N ARG A 582 25.01 1.73 31.60
CA ARG A 582 24.22 2.53 30.65
C ARG A 582 25.00 3.72 30.10
N ARG A 583 25.72 4.45 30.97
CA ARG A 583 26.55 5.60 30.57
C ARG A 583 27.74 5.18 29.71
N GLU A 584 28.35 4.03 30.00
CA GLU A 584 29.43 3.47 29.18
C GLU A 584 28.95 3.02 27.80
N ALA A 585 27.81 2.33 27.73
CA ALA A 585 27.19 1.96 26.46
C ALA A 585 26.83 3.21 25.62
N ALA A 586 26.24 4.23 26.26
CA ALA A 586 25.92 5.49 25.61
C ALA A 586 27.16 6.21 25.06
N ARG A 587 28.26 6.27 25.84
CA ARG A 587 29.55 6.81 25.38
C ARG A 587 30.10 6.07 24.16
N ARG A 588 29.90 4.76 24.10
CA ARG A 588 30.31 3.90 22.97
C ARG A 588 29.29 3.84 21.82
N HIS A 589 28.18 4.58 21.91
CA HIS A 589 27.08 4.53 20.95
C HIS A 589 26.49 3.11 20.76
N GLU A 590 26.55 2.29 21.82
CA GLU A 590 26.00 0.93 21.87
C GLU A 590 24.64 0.92 22.58
N ILE A 591 23.78 -0.05 22.24
CA ILE A 591 22.49 -0.26 22.93
C ILE A 591 22.76 -0.76 24.36
N PRO A 592 22.31 -0.06 25.41
CA PRO A 592 22.50 -0.50 26.78
C PRO A 592 21.87 -1.86 27.04
N LYS A 593 22.65 -2.81 27.52
CA LYS A 593 22.19 -4.15 27.91
C LYS A 593 22.79 -4.59 29.24
N TYR A 594 22.09 -5.46 29.94
CA TYR A 594 22.66 -6.15 31.09
C TYR A 594 23.77 -7.09 30.62
N ASP A 595 24.87 -7.13 31.36
CA ASP A 595 26.09 -7.87 31.02
C ASP A 595 26.08 -9.31 31.56
N ASN A 596 24.94 -9.77 32.09
CA ASN A 596 24.75 -11.11 32.64
C ASN A 596 25.70 -11.43 33.82
N HIS A 597 26.21 -10.41 34.52
CA HIS A 597 27.23 -10.55 35.56
C HIS A 597 26.89 -11.60 36.64
N CYS A 598 25.65 -11.64 37.12
CA CYS A 598 25.25 -12.58 38.18
C CYS A 598 24.87 -13.98 37.66
N ARG A 599 24.97 -14.25 36.36
CA ARG A 599 24.51 -15.52 35.75
C ARG A 599 25.33 -16.73 36.19
N GLY A 600 26.60 -16.52 36.51
CA GLY A 600 27.56 -17.58 36.90
C GLY A 600 27.81 -17.70 38.41
N LEU A 601 27.04 -17.01 39.26
CA LEU A 601 27.20 -17.12 40.71
C LEU A 601 26.88 -18.56 41.18
N THR A 602 27.74 -19.09 42.04
CA THR A 602 27.55 -20.40 42.68
C THR A 602 26.52 -20.33 43.80
N GLU A 603 25.91 -21.45 44.16
CA GLU A 603 24.93 -21.51 45.26
C GLU A 603 25.52 -21.03 46.60
N LYS A 604 26.81 -21.31 46.85
CA LYS A 604 27.52 -20.84 48.04
C LYS A 604 27.61 -19.31 48.10
N GLU A 605 27.93 -18.67 46.98
CA GLU A 605 27.99 -17.20 46.88
C GLU A 605 26.60 -16.58 47.02
N VAL A 606 25.58 -17.16 46.39
CA VAL A 606 24.20 -16.70 46.51
C VAL A 606 23.73 -16.80 47.96
N LYS A 607 23.97 -17.92 48.64
CA LYS A 607 23.59 -18.12 50.05
C LYS A 607 24.25 -17.09 50.97
N LYS A 608 25.56 -16.86 50.82
CA LYS A 608 26.29 -15.84 51.59
C LYS A 608 25.70 -14.44 51.38
N LYS A 609 25.32 -14.08 50.15
CA LYS A 609 24.71 -12.78 49.85
C LYS A 609 23.31 -12.62 50.45
N LEU A 610 22.52 -13.70 50.46
CA LEU A 610 21.20 -13.73 51.11
C LEU A 610 21.32 -13.63 52.63
N GLU A 611 22.27 -14.33 53.25
CA GLU A 611 22.57 -14.25 54.69
C GLU A 611 23.03 -12.84 55.11
N ASN A 612 23.76 -12.16 54.22
CA ASN A 612 24.16 -10.76 54.41
C ASN A 612 23.00 -9.74 54.23
N GLY A 613 21.79 -10.20 53.90
CA GLY A 613 20.64 -9.33 53.68
C GLY A 613 20.73 -8.46 52.41
N GLU A 614 21.53 -8.86 51.41
CA GLU A 614 21.64 -8.09 50.16
C GLU A 614 20.34 -8.16 49.34
N ASN A 615 19.79 -7.00 48.96
CA ASN A 615 18.64 -6.92 48.06
C ASN A 615 18.96 -7.52 46.69
N TYR A 616 18.01 -8.27 46.13
CA TYR A 616 18.17 -8.91 44.83
C TYR A 616 16.94 -8.77 43.94
N ALA A 617 17.15 -8.89 42.63
CA ALA A 617 16.09 -9.09 41.64
C ALA A 617 16.25 -10.48 41.02
N VAL A 618 15.21 -11.04 40.41
CA VAL A 618 15.31 -12.30 39.68
C VAL A 618 15.32 -12.04 38.17
N ARG A 619 16.29 -12.60 37.46
CA ARG A 619 16.46 -12.46 36.01
C ARG A 619 16.23 -13.78 35.28
N PHE A 620 15.67 -13.68 34.07
CA PHE A 620 15.50 -14.80 33.17
C PHE A 620 16.79 -15.08 32.40
N LYS A 621 17.23 -16.34 32.31
CA LYS A 621 18.38 -16.75 31.49
C LYS A 621 17.96 -16.76 30.01
N LEU A 622 18.04 -15.60 29.37
CA LEU A 622 17.64 -15.42 27.98
C LEU A 622 18.61 -16.17 27.06
N LYS A 623 18.07 -16.99 26.16
CA LYS A 623 18.85 -17.67 25.12
C LYS A 623 18.94 -16.75 23.90
N GLN A 624 20.17 -16.50 23.46
CA GLN A 624 20.49 -15.69 22.28
C GLN A 624 20.29 -16.50 21.00
N LYS A 625 19.05 -16.96 20.76
CA LYS A 625 18.65 -17.73 19.59
C LYS A 625 17.57 -17.00 18.80
N GLU A 626 17.44 -17.35 17.53
CA GLU A 626 16.31 -16.93 16.70
C GLU A 626 15.05 -17.68 17.12
N ILE A 627 13.97 -16.93 17.29
CA ILE A 627 12.65 -17.47 17.61
C ILE A 627 11.75 -17.23 16.40
N PHE A 628 11.20 -18.33 15.91
CA PHE A 628 10.23 -18.35 14.83
C PHE A 628 8.83 -18.42 15.45
N PHE A 629 7.94 -17.51 15.03
CA PHE A 629 6.53 -17.57 15.42
C PHE A 629 5.62 -17.01 14.32
N LYS A 630 4.35 -17.42 14.35
CA LYS A 630 3.32 -16.94 13.43
C LYS A 630 2.39 -16.00 14.19
N ASP A 631 2.30 -14.76 13.72
CA ASP A 631 1.25 -13.82 14.06
C ASP A 631 0.10 -13.94 13.05
N GLN A 632 -1.15 -13.92 13.51
CA GLN A 632 -2.31 -14.07 12.62
C GLN A 632 -2.47 -12.92 11.63
N ILE A 633 -1.99 -11.72 11.95
CA ILE A 633 -2.08 -10.54 11.09
C ILE A 633 -0.78 -10.38 10.30
N PHE A 634 0.38 -10.36 10.97
CA PHE A 634 1.66 -10.06 10.34
C PHE A 634 2.31 -11.25 9.62
N GLY A 635 1.88 -12.49 9.91
CA GLY A 635 2.40 -13.70 9.30
C GLY A 635 3.58 -14.28 10.07
N GLU A 636 4.49 -14.95 9.36
CA GLU A 636 5.68 -15.55 9.96
C GLU A 636 6.73 -14.48 10.27
N ILE A 637 7.23 -14.49 11.51
CA ILE A 637 8.21 -13.54 12.01
C ILE A 637 9.36 -14.30 12.63
N ILE A 638 10.58 -13.87 12.28
CA ILE A 638 11.82 -14.31 12.90
C ILE A 638 12.32 -13.17 13.77
N GLN A 639 12.48 -13.42 15.06
CA GLN A 639 13.02 -12.43 15.98
C GLN A 639 14.26 -12.98 16.68
N LYS A 640 15.35 -12.23 16.60
CA LYS A 640 16.57 -12.49 17.35
C LYS A 640 16.61 -11.60 18.59
N ASN A 641 16.72 -12.22 19.76
CA ASN A 641 16.95 -11.50 21.00
C ASN A 641 18.44 -11.18 21.12
N THR A 642 18.80 -9.91 21.22
CA THR A 642 20.18 -9.42 21.44
C THR A 642 20.35 -8.71 22.79
N GLU A 643 19.27 -8.64 23.57
CA GLU A 643 19.24 -8.05 24.91
C GLU A 643 19.94 -8.95 25.94
N GLY A 644 20.37 -8.37 27.06
CA GLY A 644 20.80 -9.12 28.23
C GLY A 644 19.63 -9.77 28.99
N ASP A 645 19.95 -10.57 30.00
CA ASP A 645 18.97 -11.27 30.83
C ASP A 645 18.04 -10.26 31.54
N PHE A 646 16.74 -10.27 31.18
CA PHE A 646 15.76 -9.31 31.69
C PHE A 646 15.19 -9.72 33.06
N ILE A 647 14.66 -8.74 33.79
CA ILE A 647 14.12 -8.95 35.15
C ILE A 647 12.72 -9.58 35.07
N LEU A 648 12.49 -10.63 35.87
CA LEU A 648 11.19 -11.27 36.10
C LEU A 648 10.53 -10.76 37.38
N MET A 649 11.30 -10.63 38.45
CA MET A 649 10.86 -10.16 39.76
C MET A 649 11.78 -9.04 40.23
N LYS A 650 11.21 -7.91 40.63
CA LYS A 650 11.95 -6.78 41.21
C LYS A 650 12.31 -7.07 42.68
N SER A 651 13.18 -6.24 43.26
CA SER A 651 13.57 -6.35 44.68
C SER A 651 12.46 -6.04 45.67
N ASP A 652 11.40 -5.34 45.24
CA ASP A 652 10.17 -5.09 46.01
C ASP A 652 9.18 -6.29 45.96
N SER A 653 9.61 -7.45 45.45
CA SER A 653 8.78 -8.65 45.26
C SER A 653 7.57 -8.46 44.33
N PHE A 654 7.54 -7.41 43.52
CA PHE A 654 6.58 -7.29 42.43
C PHE A 654 7.15 -7.87 41.12
N PRO A 655 6.33 -8.60 40.34
CA PRO A 655 6.74 -9.10 39.04
C PRO A 655 6.93 -7.95 38.04
N THR A 656 7.68 -8.20 36.98
CA THR A 656 7.65 -7.34 35.79
C THR A 656 6.50 -7.75 34.87
N TYR A 657 6.18 -6.88 33.91
CA TYR A 657 5.21 -7.16 32.86
C TYR A 657 5.42 -8.53 32.20
N HIS A 658 6.67 -8.90 31.89
CA HIS A 658 6.95 -10.13 31.16
C HIS A 658 6.56 -11.39 31.92
N LEU A 659 6.85 -11.45 33.23
CA LEU A 659 6.49 -12.58 34.07
C LEU A 659 4.97 -12.63 34.28
N ALA A 660 4.40 -11.53 34.79
CA ALA A 660 2.98 -11.49 35.16
C ALA A 660 2.07 -11.76 33.95
N ASN A 661 2.39 -11.19 32.78
CA ASN A 661 1.61 -11.38 31.56
C ASN A 661 1.60 -12.85 31.10
N VAL A 662 2.75 -13.55 31.12
CA VAL A 662 2.84 -14.97 30.70
C VAL A 662 2.16 -15.89 31.71
N VAL A 663 2.40 -15.69 33.01
CA VAL A 663 1.81 -16.52 34.07
C VAL A 663 0.28 -16.37 34.09
N ASP A 664 -0.23 -15.14 33.99
CA ASP A 664 -1.68 -14.92 34.00
C ASP A 664 -2.36 -15.33 32.71
N ASP A 665 -1.73 -15.13 31.54
CA ASP A 665 -2.28 -15.62 30.28
C ASP A 665 -2.39 -17.16 30.31
N HIS A 666 -1.44 -17.87 30.92
CA HIS A 666 -1.54 -19.31 31.14
C HIS A 666 -2.62 -19.69 32.16
N GLN A 667 -2.61 -19.11 33.36
CA GLN A 667 -3.54 -19.47 34.44
C GLN A 667 -4.99 -19.12 34.13
N MET A 668 -5.25 -18.02 33.41
CA MET A 668 -6.57 -17.63 32.95
C MET A 668 -6.99 -18.36 31.67
N ARG A 669 -6.16 -19.31 31.18
CA ARG A 669 -6.36 -20.11 29.97
C ARG A 669 -6.63 -19.27 28.73
N ILE A 670 -5.86 -18.20 28.54
CA ILE A 670 -5.97 -17.33 27.37
C ILE A 670 -5.56 -18.12 26.13
N SER A 671 -6.49 -18.21 25.17
CA SER A 671 -6.30 -18.91 23.90
C SER A 671 -5.67 -18.00 22.83
N HIS A 672 -6.09 -16.73 22.79
CA HIS A 672 -5.63 -15.75 21.83
C HIS A 672 -5.27 -14.44 22.52
N VAL A 673 -4.09 -13.91 22.21
CA VAL A 673 -3.60 -12.64 22.69
C VAL A 673 -3.76 -11.60 21.58
N ILE A 674 -4.81 -10.79 21.69
CA ILE A 674 -5.07 -9.65 20.80
C ILE A 674 -4.56 -8.38 21.50
N ARG A 675 -3.50 -7.75 20.94
CA ARG A 675 -2.87 -6.54 21.50
C ARG A 675 -2.23 -5.68 20.40
N GLY A 676 -1.85 -4.44 20.71
CA GLY A 676 -1.19 -3.57 19.74
C GLY A 676 0.20 -4.07 19.30
N SER A 677 0.60 -3.74 18.06
CA SER A 677 1.84 -4.21 17.42
C SER A 677 3.13 -3.67 18.06
N GLU A 678 3.05 -2.71 18.99
CA GLU A 678 4.21 -2.32 19.81
C GLU A 678 4.75 -3.46 20.67
N TRP A 679 3.91 -4.45 21.00
CA TRP A 679 4.29 -5.59 21.84
C TRP A 679 4.88 -6.76 21.05
N LEU A 680 4.98 -6.64 19.72
CA LEU A 680 5.51 -7.69 18.85
C LEU A 680 6.97 -8.02 19.21
N THR A 681 7.74 -7.00 19.61
CA THR A 681 9.15 -7.13 20.07
C THR A 681 9.29 -7.95 21.36
N SER A 682 8.21 -8.19 22.10
CA SER A 682 8.24 -8.98 23.34
C SER A 682 7.91 -10.46 23.12
N VAL A 683 7.39 -10.84 21.95
CA VAL A 683 6.88 -12.19 21.70
C VAL A 683 7.98 -13.25 21.81
N ALA A 684 9.18 -12.99 21.25
CA ALA A 684 10.30 -13.93 21.40
C ALA A 684 10.69 -14.18 22.86
N LYS A 685 10.62 -13.16 23.72
CA LYS A 685 10.86 -13.29 25.17
C LYS A 685 9.76 -14.11 25.84
N HIS A 686 8.51 -13.85 25.50
CA HIS A 686 7.35 -14.59 26.01
C HIS A 686 7.39 -16.07 25.61
N ILE A 687 7.73 -16.38 24.35
CA ILE A 687 7.89 -17.77 23.89
C ILE A 687 8.95 -18.51 24.69
N GLN A 688 10.10 -17.89 24.94
CA GLN A 688 11.15 -18.53 25.74
C GLN A 688 10.70 -18.74 27.20
N LEU A 689 9.90 -17.84 27.76
CA LEU A 689 9.28 -18.04 29.08
C LEU A 689 8.29 -19.20 29.09
N TYR A 690 7.37 -19.27 28.12
CA TYR A 690 6.45 -20.42 27.96
C TYR A 690 7.23 -21.74 27.84
N GLN A 691 8.30 -21.75 27.04
CA GLN A 691 9.19 -22.92 26.90
C GLN A 691 9.87 -23.30 28.21
N ALA A 692 10.32 -22.33 29.01
CA ALA A 692 10.97 -22.59 30.29
C ALA A 692 10.01 -23.19 31.33
N PHE A 693 8.73 -22.82 31.29
CA PHE A 693 7.68 -23.43 32.10
C PHE A 693 7.15 -24.77 31.56
N GLY A 694 7.52 -25.16 30.33
CA GLY A 694 6.93 -26.32 29.65
C GLY A 694 5.48 -26.09 29.21
N TRP A 695 5.04 -24.83 29.08
CA TRP A 695 3.68 -24.46 28.70
C TRP A 695 3.55 -24.23 27.19
N SER A 696 2.34 -24.43 26.67
CA SER A 696 2.00 -24.06 25.29
C SER A 696 1.62 -22.58 25.21
N PRO A 697 2.23 -21.79 24.30
CA PRO A 697 1.88 -20.40 24.15
C PRO A 697 0.52 -20.20 23.44
N PRO A 698 -0.17 -19.07 23.69
CA PRO A 698 -1.39 -18.69 22.99
C PRO A 698 -1.12 -18.29 21.54
N LEU A 699 -2.18 -18.15 20.74
CA LEU A 699 -2.10 -17.56 19.41
C LEU A 699 -2.01 -16.02 19.53
N TRP A 700 -1.15 -15.39 18.73
CA TRP A 700 -0.98 -13.93 18.74
C TRP A 700 -1.68 -13.25 17.56
N ILE A 701 -2.36 -12.16 17.87
CA ILE A 701 -3.02 -11.28 16.90
C ILE A 701 -2.59 -9.84 17.24
N HIS A 702 -1.60 -9.30 16.52
CA HIS A 702 -1.12 -7.94 16.77
C HIS A 702 -1.86 -6.90 15.90
N LEU A 703 -2.54 -5.95 16.55
CA LEU A 703 -3.28 -4.87 15.89
C LEU A 703 -2.32 -3.76 15.45
N PRO A 704 -2.42 -3.26 14.20
CA PRO A 704 -1.64 -2.11 13.74
C PRO A 704 -1.86 -0.85 14.61
N LEU A 705 -0.92 0.09 14.62
CA LEU A 705 -1.00 1.27 15.47
C LEU A 705 -2.01 2.30 14.97
N LEU A 706 -2.61 3.06 15.91
CA LEU A 706 -3.31 4.30 15.59
C LEU A 706 -2.30 5.45 15.45
N VAL A 707 -2.37 6.19 14.34
CA VAL A 707 -1.47 7.30 14.02
C VAL A 707 -2.26 8.55 13.68
N ARG A 708 -1.72 9.73 14.03
CA ARG A 708 -2.32 11.02 13.65
C ARG A 708 -1.99 11.36 12.19
N SER A 709 -0.77 11.06 11.80
CA SER A 709 -0.25 11.21 10.44
C SER A 709 0.76 10.10 10.18
N SER A 710 1.08 9.84 8.90
CA SER A 710 1.94 8.70 8.46
C SER A 710 3.24 8.45 9.23
N LYS A 711 3.74 9.40 10.02
CA LYS A 711 5.00 9.30 10.79
C LYS A 711 4.88 9.44 12.31
N LYS A 712 3.72 9.83 12.88
CA LYS A 712 3.60 10.13 14.32
C LYS A 712 2.52 9.28 14.99
N LYS A 713 2.93 8.41 15.92
CA LYS A 713 2.04 7.67 16.83
C LYS A 713 1.23 8.67 17.66
N LEU A 714 -0.03 8.31 17.95
CA LEU A 714 -0.85 9.08 18.88
C LEU A 714 -0.15 9.13 20.25
N SER A 715 0.13 10.33 20.74
CA SER A 715 0.92 10.55 21.96
C SER A 715 0.00 10.66 23.17
N LYS A 716 0.41 10.10 24.31
CA LYS A 716 -0.28 10.30 25.61
C LYS A 716 -0.31 11.76 26.08
N ARG A 717 0.39 12.67 25.41
CA ARG A 717 0.36 14.12 25.68
C ARG A 717 -0.78 14.85 24.96
N ASP A 718 -1.40 14.21 23.96
CA ASP A 718 -2.47 14.82 23.18
C ASP A 718 -3.82 14.49 23.83
N LYS A 719 -4.72 15.48 23.97
CA LYS A 719 -6.03 15.26 24.62
C LYS A 719 -6.91 14.25 23.88
N ASP A 720 -6.87 14.29 22.55
CA ASP A 720 -7.59 13.38 21.64
C ASP A 720 -6.97 11.97 21.56
N ALA A 721 -5.95 11.69 22.37
CA ALA A 721 -5.43 10.36 22.60
C ALA A 721 -6.32 9.53 23.54
N PHE A 722 -7.13 10.20 24.36
CA PHE A 722 -7.97 9.60 25.38
C PHE A 722 -9.41 9.42 24.91
N VAL A 723 -10.08 8.40 25.43
CA VAL A 723 -11.47 8.08 25.05
C VAL A 723 -12.43 9.18 25.50
N GLU A 724 -12.19 9.75 26.67
CA GLU A 724 -13.01 10.78 27.31
C GLU A 724 -13.12 12.05 26.46
N PHE A 725 -12.09 12.36 25.67
CA PHE A 725 -12.15 13.45 24.72
C PHE A 725 -13.31 13.28 23.73
N TYR A 726 -13.55 12.05 23.26
CA TYR A 726 -14.56 11.79 22.25
C TYR A 726 -15.97 11.74 22.87
N ASP A 727 -16.19 10.94 23.91
CA ASP A 727 -17.54 10.76 24.45
C ASP A 727 -17.93 11.82 25.50
N ILE A 728 -17.03 12.23 26.41
CA ILE A 728 -17.35 13.18 27.48
C ILE A 728 -17.17 14.64 27.04
N ASP A 729 -16.02 14.97 26.43
CA ASP A 729 -15.67 16.36 26.10
C ASP A 729 -16.36 16.82 24.81
N ARG A 730 -16.33 16.00 23.76
CA ARG A 730 -17.02 16.29 22.49
C ARG A 730 -18.48 15.83 22.47
N GLY A 731 -18.81 14.71 23.11
CA GLY A 731 -20.17 14.16 23.07
C GLY A 731 -20.45 13.33 21.82
N TYR A 732 -19.46 12.60 21.30
CA TYR A 732 -19.73 11.55 20.30
C TYR A 732 -20.44 10.39 20.96
N LEU A 733 -21.45 9.83 20.28
CA LEU A 733 -22.08 8.61 20.74
C LEU A 733 -21.09 7.44 20.66
N PRO A 734 -21.07 6.52 21.65
CA PRO A 734 -20.12 5.41 21.70
C PRO A 734 -20.06 4.59 20.41
N LEU A 735 -21.21 4.36 19.77
CA LEU A 735 -21.29 3.59 18.52
C LEU A 735 -20.52 4.26 17.37
N ALA A 736 -20.50 5.60 17.29
CA ALA A 736 -19.74 6.32 16.28
C ALA A 736 -18.23 6.10 16.47
N VAL A 737 -17.77 6.18 17.72
CA VAL A 737 -16.36 5.97 18.07
C VAL A 737 -15.95 4.51 17.80
N LEU A 738 -16.79 3.52 18.12
CA LEU A 738 -16.51 2.11 17.76
C LEU A 738 -16.39 1.90 16.25
N ASN A 739 -17.32 2.44 15.46
CA ASN A 739 -17.27 2.38 13.99
C ASN A 739 -16.02 3.05 13.44
N TYR A 740 -15.63 4.17 14.04
CA TYR A 740 -14.40 4.88 13.70
C TYR A 740 -13.15 4.03 13.94
N LEU A 741 -13.10 3.25 15.03
CA LEU A 741 -12.00 2.33 15.35
C LEU A 741 -11.97 1.06 14.48
N CYS A 742 -13.09 0.72 13.84
CA CYS A 742 -13.23 -0.39 12.89
C CYS A 742 -12.94 0.01 11.44
N ARG A 743 -12.34 1.17 11.14
CA ARG A 743 -12.08 1.59 9.74
C ARG A 743 -10.79 0.99 9.16
N ASN A 744 -10.76 0.76 7.84
CA ASN A 744 -9.56 0.39 7.05
C ASN A 744 -8.75 -0.79 7.62
N GLY A 745 -9.14 -2.03 7.27
CA GLY A 745 -8.62 -3.24 7.93
C GLY A 745 -9.49 -3.63 9.13
N SER A 746 -10.81 -3.44 8.96
CA SER A 746 -11.86 -3.50 9.98
C SER A 746 -11.97 -4.85 10.69
N GLY A 747 -11.53 -5.93 10.05
CA GLY A 747 -11.92 -7.27 10.49
C GLY A 747 -13.41 -7.52 10.27
N ILE A 748 -14.12 -6.75 9.43
CA ILE A 748 -15.56 -6.89 9.17
C ILE A 748 -15.80 -7.30 7.72
N ARG A 749 -16.58 -8.36 7.50
CA ARG A 749 -16.96 -8.84 6.15
C ARG A 749 -17.85 -7.83 5.42
N ASP A 750 -17.55 -7.63 4.14
CA ASP A 750 -18.27 -6.68 3.25
C ASP A 750 -18.37 -5.26 3.85
N PHE A 751 -17.26 -4.78 4.43
CA PHE A 751 -17.20 -3.50 5.12
C PHE A 751 -17.41 -2.31 4.15
N ASP A 752 -18.58 -1.71 4.22
CA ASP A 752 -18.91 -0.40 3.67
C ASP A 752 -18.56 0.73 4.65
N ALA A 753 -17.59 1.58 4.29
CA ALA A 753 -17.15 2.72 5.09
C ALA A 753 -18.20 3.84 5.21
N SER A 754 -19.27 3.79 4.42
CA SER A 754 -20.40 4.71 4.51
C SER A 754 -21.51 4.20 5.43
N LYS A 755 -21.48 2.96 5.89
CA LYS A 755 -22.51 2.42 6.79
C LYS A 755 -22.12 2.58 8.25
N LEU A 756 -23.08 2.95 9.10
CA LEU A 756 -22.93 2.81 10.55
C LEU A 756 -23.37 1.40 10.95
N TYR A 757 -22.44 0.59 11.47
CA TYR A 757 -22.73 -0.77 11.94
C TYR A 757 -23.17 -0.75 13.39
N SER A 758 -24.17 -1.56 13.74
CA SER A 758 -24.46 -1.86 15.14
C SER A 758 -23.38 -2.80 15.73
N LEU A 759 -23.27 -2.85 17.06
CA LEU A 759 -22.33 -3.75 17.71
C LEU A 759 -22.61 -5.22 17.36
N ASP A 760 -23.88 -5.62 17.27
CA ASP A 760 -24.28 -6.98 16.87
C ASP A 760 -23.96 -7.31 15.41
N GLU A 761 -24.08 -6.32 14.51
CA GLU A 761 -23.62 -6.48 13.13
C GLU A 761 -22.10 -6.64 13.06
N MET A 762 -21.35 -5.86 13.85
CA MET A 762 -19.90 -6.01 13.93
C MET A 762 -19.53 -7.42 14.41
N ILE A 763 -20.18 -7.93 15.48
CA ILE A 763 -19.94 -9.28 16.01
C ILE A 763 -20.20 -10.35 14.94
N ARG A 764 -21.38 -10.33 14.31
CA ARG A 764 -21.77 -11.36 13.31
C ARG A 764 -20.87 -11.37 12.08
N LYS A 765 -20.35 -10.20 11.69
CA LYS A 765 -19.49 -10.05 10.51
C LYS A 765 -18.00 -10.06 10.83
N PHE A 766 -17.61 -10.23 12.11
CA PHE A 766 -16.22 -10.14 12.51
C PHE A 766 -15.41 -11.35 12.01
N ASP A 767 -14.29 -11.06 11.38
CA ASP A 767 -13.34 -12.00 10.82
C ASP A 767 -11.92 -11.46 11.01
N VAL A 768 -11.14 -12.15 11.85
CA VAL A 768 -9.77 -11.77 12.18
C VAL A 768 -8.85 -11.73 10.95
N CYS A 769 -9.14 -12.54 9.92
CA CYS A 769 -8.34 -12.58 8.70
C CYS A 769 -8.51 -11.34 7.82
N LEU A 770 -9.54 -10.53 8.07
CA LEU A 770 -9.81 -9.27 7.36
C LEU A 770 -9.16 -8.04 8.04
N ILE A 771 -8.38 -8.26 9.10
CA ILE A 771 -7.63 -7.19 9.76
C ILE A 771 -6.42 -6.84 8.90
N GLY A 772 -6.32 -5.57 8.50
CA GLY A 772 -5.21 -5.07 7.68
C GLY A 772 -3.90 -4.95 8.47
N LYS A 773 -2.76 -4.99 7.77
CA LYS A 773 -1.41 -4.80 8.37
C LYS A 773 -1.00 -3.33 8.55
N ARG A 774 -1.69 -2.40 7.88
CA ARG A 774 -1.30 -0.97 7.85
C ARG A 774 -1.78 -0.25 9.10
N ASN A 775 -0.97 0.71 9.58
CA ASN A 775 -1.38 1.62 10.66
C ASN A 775 -2.63 2.41 10.25
N ILE A 776 -3.52 2.66 11.22
CA ILE A 776 -4.77 3.37 10.99
C ILE A 776 -4.56 4.85 11.28
N MET A 777 -4.79 5.68 10.26
CA MET A 777 -4.77 7.13 10.40
C MET A 777 -6.12 7.65 10.91
N LEU A 778 -6.07 8.43 11.98
CA LEU A 778 -7.23 9.13 12.53
C LEU A 778 -7.65 10.28 11.59
N ASP A 779 -8.94 10.37 11.27
CA ASP A 779 -9.54 11.28 10.29
C ASP A 779 -10.85 11.84 10.84
N GLN A 780 -10.80 13.11 11.23
CA GLN A 780 -11.90 13.81 11.90
C GLN A 780 -13.17 13.81 11.05
N LEU A 781 -13.08 14.05 9.74
CA LEU A 781 -14.26 14.13 8.86
C LEU A 781 -15.05 12.82 8.83
N VAL A 782 -14.37 11.69 9.04
CA VAL A 782 -15.03 10.38 9.07
C VAL A 782 -15.60 10.07 10.44
N LEU A 783 -14.94 10.50 11.51
CA LEU A 783 -15.55 10.46 12.82
C LEU A 783 -16.84 11.30 12.85
N ASP A 784 -16.82 12.51 12.28
CA ASP A 784 -18.00 13.39 12.18
C ASP A 784 -19.13 12.70 11.40
N ALA A 785 -18.79 12.06 10.27
CA ALA A 785 -19.77 11.33 9.46
C ALA A 785 -20.42 10.15 10.23
N TYR A 786 -19.64 9.40 11.02
CA TYR A 786 -20.20 8.37 11.90
C TYR A 786 -20.98 8.97 13.07
N GLY A 787 -20.52 10.08 13.63
CA GLY A 787 -21.19 10.82 14.68
C GLY A 787 -22.60 11.23 14.26
N HIS A 788 -22.71 11.85 13.08
CA HIS A 788 -23.99 12.26 12.52
C HIS A 788 -24.95 11.09 12.32
N LYS A 789 -24.47 9.99 11.73
CA LYS A 789 -25.27 8.77 11.56
C LYS A 789 -25.66 8.15 12.89
N ALA A 790 -24.77 8.17 13.88
CA ALA A 790 -25.08 7.62 15.19
C ALA A 790 -26.19 8.41 15.87
N ILE A 791 -26.18 9.74 15.76
CA ILE A 791 -27.25 10.59 16.28
C ILE A 791 -28.56 10.32 15.53
N GLN A 792 -28.54 10.18 14.20
CA GLN A 792 -29.75 9.85 13.43
C GLN A 792 -30.37 8.49 13.78
N ASN A 793 -29.54 7.51 14.19
CA ASN A 793 -29.98 6.16 14.56
C ASN A 793 -30.22 5.98 16.06
N ALA A 794 -29.93 6.99 16.89
CA ALA A 794 -30.09 6.90 18.33
C ALA A 794 -31.56 7.05 18.74
N ASP A 795 -31.91 6.43 19.87
CA ASP A 795 -33.23 6.60 20.47
C ASP A 795 -33.35 8.03 21.04
N VAL A 796 -34.25 8.82 20.47
CA VAL A 796 -34.42 10.23 20.85
C VAL A 796 -34.80 10.35 22.33
N GLU A 797 -35.76 9.54 22.77
CA GLU A 797 -36.34 9.63 24.11
C GLU A 797 -35.44 9.03 25.17
N LYS A 798 -34.89 7.85 24.91
CA LYS A 798 -34.12 7.10 25.91
C LYS A 798 -32.66 7.53 25.98
N GLN A 799 -32.12 8.08 24.89
CA GLN A 799 -30.68 8.34 24.77
C GLN A 799 -30.35 9.80 24.52
N LEU A 800 -30.90 10.44 23.48
CA LEU A 800 -30.47 11.78 23.06
C LEU A 800 -30.98 12.89 23.97
N VAL A 801 -32.29 12.96 24.22
CA VAL A 801 -32.90 14.04 25.00
C VAL A 801 -32.29 14.13 26.41
N PRO A 802 -32.20 13.05 27.20
CA PRO A 802 -31.61 13.11 28.54
C PRO A 802 -30.15 13.57 28.53
N GLU A 803 -29.35 13.10 27.57
CA GLU A 803 -27.93 13.43 27.49
C GLU A 803 -27.69 14.89 27.03
N ILE A 804 -28.50 15.37 26.07
CA ILE A 804 -28.47 16.77 25.63
C ILE A 804 -28.84 17.70 26.78
N MET A 805 -29.95 17.41 27.49
CA MET A 805 -30.40 18.23 28.61
C MET A 805 -29.34 18.28 29.71
N ARG A 806 -28.78 17.13 30.11
CA ARG A 806 -27.71 17.05 31.10
C ARG A 806 -26.50 17.90 30.72
N ARG A 807 -26.13 17.89 29.43
CA ARG A 807 -25.01 18.67 28.93
C ARG A 807 -25.31 20.17 28.90
N LEU A 808 -26.49 20.56 28.41
CA LEU A 808 -26.91 21.96 28.38
C LEU A 808 -26.98 22.54 29.79
N GLN A 809 -27.56 21.82 30.76
CA GLN A 809 -27.59 22.23 32.17
C GLN A 809 -26.20 22.42 32.77
N ARG A 810 -25.26 21.53 32.43
CA ARG A 810 -23.87 21.62 32.89
C ARG A 810 -23.14 22.83 32.30
N THR A 811 -23.40 23.18 31.04
CA THR A 811 -22.69 24.24 30.33
C THR A 811 -23.33 25.61 30.51
N PHE A 812 -24.66 25.68 30.68
CA PHE A 812 -25.44 26.91 30.83
C PHE A 812 -26.32 26.84 32.09
N PRO A 813 -25.73 26.93 33.29
CA PRO A 813 -26.48 26.79 34.54
C PRO A 813 -27.43 27.96 34.84
N GLU A 814 -27.15 29.17 34.33
CA GLU A 814 -27.88 30.41 34.67
C GLU A 814 -28.74 30.99 33.53
N ALA A 815 -28.52 30.60 32.28
CA ALA A 815 -29.20 31.19 31.12
C ALA A 815 -30.39 30.33 30.65
N THR A 816 -31.60 30.89 30.61
CA THR A 816 -32.81 30.30 30.00
C THR A 816 -33.20 28.90 30.53
N ALA A 817 -33.40 28.80 31.86
CA ALA A 817 -33.79 27.57 32.54
C ALA A 817 -35.07 26.90 31.97
N GLU A 818 -36.05 27.65 31.48
CA GLU A 818 -37.31 27.08 30.97
C GLU A 818 -37.16 26.31 29.64
N LEU A 819 -36.37 26.82 28.68
CA LEU A 819 -36.21 26.18 27.35
C LEU A 819 -35.23 24.99 27.39
N ILE A 820 -34.23 25.06 28.27
CA ILE A 820 -33.18 24.03 28.41
C ILE A 820 -33.66 22.86 29.28
N THR A 821 -34.64 23.08 30.15
CA THR A 821 -35.26 22.01 30.96
C THR A 821 -36.50 21.39 30.33
N ASP A 822 -37.04 21.95 29.24
CA ASP A 822 -38.17 21.36 28.52
C ASP A 822 -37.72 20.30 27.49
N PRO A 823 -38.03 19.00 27.70
CA PRO A 823 -37.70 17.96 26.74
C PRO A 823 -38.42 18.15 25.39
N ASN A 824 -39.58 18.81 25.34
CA ASN A 824 -40.30 19.07 24.09
C ASN A 824 -39.54 20.05 23.21
N TYR A 825 -38.89 21.05 23.81
CA TYR A 825 -38.07 22.00 23.07
C TYR A 825 -36.85 21.31 22.45
N VAL A 826 -36.17 20.44 23.19
CA VAL A 826 -35.04 19.65 22.65
C VAL A 826 -35.49 18.77 21.48
N ARG A 827 -36.67 18.13 21.57
CA ARG A 827 -37.24 17.37 20.44
C ARG A 827 -37.48 18.26 19.22
N LYS A 828 -38.07 19.44 19.43
CA LYS A 828 -38.32 20.41 18.36
C LYS A 828 -37.03 20.81 17.63
N VAL A 829 -35.92 20.99 18.36
CA VAL A 829 -34.60 21.29 17.78
C VAL A 829 -34.08 20.10 16.96
N LEU A 830 -34.15 18.87 17.49
CA LEU A 830 -33.71 17.66 16.79
C LEU A 830 -34.54 17.40 15.51
N ASP A 831 -35.85 17.63 15.56
CA ASP A 831 -36.74 17.53 14.41
C ASP A 831 -36.40 18.56 13.34
N LEU A 832 -36.10 19.80 13.74
CA LEU A 832 -35.62 20.82 12.80
C LEU A 832 -34.33 20.36 12.13
N PHE A 833 -33.36 19.82 12.88
CA PHE A 833 -32.09 19.37 12.29
C PHE A 833 -32.31 18.26 11.26
N LYS A 834 -33.26 17.37 11.52
CA LYS A 834 -33.65 16.31 10.59
C LYS A 834 -34.33 16.86 9.34
N ARG A 835 -35.21 17.87 9.46
CA ARG A 835 -35.91 18.50 8.33
C ARG A 835 -34.99 19.32 7.44
N THR A 836 -34.01 19.98 8.05
CA THR A 836 -33.13 20.98 7.39
C THR A 836 -31.74 20.42 7.03
N ASP A 837 -31.54 19.12 7.19
CA ASP A 837 -30.27 18.40 6.98
C ASP A 837 -29.06 19.03 7.70
N GLN A 838 -29.29 19.56 8.91
CA GLN A 838 -28.23 20.12 9.74
C GLN A 838 -27.36 18.99 10.30
N LYS A 839 -26.05 19.12 10.12
CA LYS A 839 -25.08 18.08 10.50
C LYS A 839 -24.69 18.18 11.97
N LEU A 840 -25.58 17.74 12.85
CA LEU A 840 -25.22 17.44 14.23
C LEU A 840 -24.45 16.12 14.26
N CYS A 841 -23.16 16.20 14.54
CA CYS A 841 -22.21 15.09 14.57
C CYS A 841 -21.85 14.67 16.00
N TYR A 842 -21.79 15.64 16.93
CA TYR A 842 -21.47 15.43 18.34
C TYR A 842 -22.15 16.51 19.19
N LEU A 843 -22.40 16.21 20.47
CA LEU A 843 -23.28 17.05 21.29
C LEU A 843 -22.69 18.42 21.67
N GLU A 844 -21.37 18.63 21.54
CA GLU A 844 -20.74 19.93 21.89
C GLU A 844 -21.18 21.02 20.90
N GLN A 845 -21.58 20.62 19.70
CA GLN A 845 -22.08 21.54 18.69
C GLN A 845 -23.31 22.32 19.18
N LEU A 846 -24.10 21.73 20.09
CA LEU A 846 -25.26 22.37 20.72
C LEU A 846 -24.88 23.48 21.72
N THR A 847 -23.62 23.49 22.16
CA THR A 847 -23.12 24.43 23.18
C THR A 847 -22.10 25.43 22.64
N ASN A 848 -21.61 25.26 21.41
CA ASN A 848 -20.64 26.15 20.78
C ASN A 848 -21.30 26.94 19.63
N ASN A 849 -20.52 27.73 18.88
CA ASN A 849 -21.07 28.65 17.88
C ASN A 849 -21.84 27.98 16.72
N ASP A 850 -21.74 26.65 16.58
CA ASP A 850 -22.42 25.90 15.51
C ASP A 850 -23.94 25.87 15.71
N PHE A 851 -24.42 25.60 16.94
CA PHE A 851 -25.85 25.49 17.26
C PHE A 851 -26.28 26.11 18.60
N LYS A 852 -25.40 26.79 19.35
CA LYS A 852 -25.78 27.41 20.65
C LYS A 852 -26.98 28.36 20.55
N TYR A 853 -27.21 28.97 19.39
CA TYR A 853 -28.25 29.98 19.17
C TYR A 853 -29.69 29.44 19.25
N TYR A 854 -29.87 28.12 19.20
CA TYR A 854 -31.16 27.51 19.50
C TYR A 854 -31.50 27.56 20.99
N PHE A 855 -30.50 27.61 21.86
CA PHE A 855 -30.68 27.57 23.31
C PHE A 855 -30.37 28.92 23.98
N LEU A 856 -29.59 29.77 23.32
CA LEU A 856 -29.19 31.08 23.83
C LEU A 856 -29.61 32.21 22.87
N GLN A 857 -29.84 33.39 23.46
CA GLN A 857 -30.06 34.63 22.73
C GLN A 857 -28.72 35.29 22.37
N SER A 858 -28.74 36.28 21.47
CA SER A 858 -27.54 37.08 21.17
C SER A 858 -27.00 37.72 22.44
N THR A 859 -25.67 37.84 22.55
CA THR A 859 -25.00 38.44 23.72
C THR A 859 -24.17 39.67 23.37
N SER A 860 -23.99 40.00 22.09
CA SER A 860 -23.21 41.16 21.64
C SER A 860 -23.67 41.67 20.26
N PRO A 861 -23.67 43.00 20.02
CA PRO A 861 -23.95 43.59 18.72
C PRO A 861 -22.71 43.66 17.79
N GLU A 862 -21.51 43.27 18.25
CA GLU A 862 -20.24 43.49 17.52
C GLU A 862 -20.24 42.94 16.08
N LYS A 863 -20.77 41.72 15.86
CA LYS A 863 -20.81 41.12 14.52
C LYS A 863 -21.75 41.85 13.56
N MET A 864 -22.76 42.51 14.11
CA MET A 864 -23.71 43.30 13.34
C MET A 864 -23.12 44.65 13.00
N LEU A 865 -22.44 45.29 13.96
CA LEU A 865 -21.79 46.59 13.81
C LEU A 865 -20.52 46.55 12.95
N SER A 866 -19.88 45.39 12.79
CA SER A 866 -18.73 45.25 11.89
C SER A 866 -19.11 45.30 10.40
N GLU A 867 -20.39 45.13 10.08
CA GLU A 867 -20.88 45.04 8.70
C GLU A 867 -21.95 46.08 8.35
N PHE A 868 -22.71 46.56 9.34
CA PHE A 868 -23.85 47.44 9.12
C PHE A 868 -23.89 48.58 10.14
N ASP A 869 -24.37 49.74 9.69
CA ASP A 869 -24.58 50.88 10.58
C ASP A 869 -25.76 50.65 11.54
N ALA A 870 -25.59 51.07 12.79
CA ALA A 870 -26.55 50.86 13.86
C ALA A 870 -27.92 51.51 13.58
N LEU A 871 -27.98 52.67 12.92
CA LEU A 871 -29.24 53.35 12.59
C LEU A 871 -30.00 52.57 11.52
N THR A 872 -29.30 52.18 10.46
CA THR A 872 -29.88 51.40 9.35
C THR A 872 -30.45 50.08 9.86
N VAL A 873 -29.70 49.37 10.70
CA VAL A 873 -30.18 48.11 11.29
C VAL A 873 -31.37 48.34 12.22
N SER A 874 -31.32 49.37 13.07
CA SER A 874 -32.41 49.65 14.00
C SER A 874 -33.72 49.95 13.25
N SER A 875 -33.62 50.74 12.18
CA SER A 875 -34.75 51.08 11.30
C SER A 875 -35.36 49.82 10.65
N ILE A 876 -34.53 48.97 10.06
CA ILE A 876 -34.95 47.71 9.43
C ILE A 876 -35.61 46.77 10.44
N LEU A 877 -35.03 46.60 11.64
CA LEU A 877 -35.61 45.72 12.66
C LEU A 877 -36.95 46.26 13.18
N HIS A 878 -37.10 47.57 13.34
CA HIS A 878 -38.38 48.19 13.70
C HIS A 878 -39.46 47.91 12.65
N ASP A 879 -39.15 48.07 11.35
CA ASP A 879 -40.09 47.79 10.27
C ASP A 879 -40.49 46.31 10.23
N VAL A 880 -39.52 45.39 10.37
CA VAL A 880 -39.78 43.95 10.43
C VAL A 880 -40.69 43.61 11.62
N MET A 881 -40.47 44.23 12.79
CA MET A 881 -41.28 44.01 13.98
C MET A 881 -42.73 44.50 13.83
N ASN A 882 -42.95 45.58 13.08
CA ASN A 882 -44.27 46.16 12.83
C ASN A 882 -45.06 45.42 11.76
N CYS A 883 -44.45 44.46 11.06
CA CYS A 883 -45.12 43.69 10.03
C CYS A 883 -45.96 42.54 10.60
N GLU A 884 -47.13 42.31 10.01
CA GLU A 884 -47.99 41.18 10.37
C GLU A 884 -47.47 39.85 9.81
N ASP A 885 -47.06 39.84 8.53
CA ASP A 885 -46.65 38.63 7.79
C ASP A 885 -45.23 38.76 7.19
N TRP A 886 -44.33 37.88 7.61
CA TRP A 886 -42.91 37.88 7.22
C TRP A 886 -42.64 37.07 5.94
N ASN A 887 -43.38 37.32 4.87
CA ASN A 887 -43.21 36.61 3.60
C ASN A 887 -42.10 37.21 2.69
N MET A 888 -41.74 36.48 1.63
CA MET A 888 -40.68 36.88 0.70
C MET A 888 -40.98 38.19 -0.05
N ASN A 889 -42.25 38.47 -0.34
CA ASN A 889 -42.65 39.70 -1.04
C ASN A 889 -42.41 40.92 -0.15
N TYR A 890 -42.74 40.81 1.13
CA TYR A 890 -42.46 41.84 2.12
C TYR A 890 -40.94 42.08 2.27
N MET A 891 -40.12 41.02 2.34
CA MET A 891 -38.66 41.18 2.44
C MET A 891 -38.06 41.90 1.23
N LYS A 892 -38.60 41.67 0.02
CA LYS A 892 -38.20 42.40 -1.20
C LYS A 892 -38.64 43.86 -1.16
N ALA A 893 -39.88 44.14 -0.73
CA ALA A 893 -40.37 45.51 -0.58
C ALA A 893 -39.55 46.30 0.44
N LEU A 894 -39.25 45.69 1.59
CA LEU A 894 -38.43 46.27 2.64
C LEU A 894 -37.01 46.59 2.14
N ALA A 895 -36.41 45.68 1.36
CA ALA A 895 -35.11 45.91 0.72
C ALA A 895 -35.12 47.13 -0.20
N SER A 896 -36.18 47.30 -1.02
CA SER A 896 -36.37 48.47 -1.88
C SER A 896 -36.55 49.76 -1.09
N THR A 897 -37.33 49.75 0.00
CA THR A 897 -37.56 50.93 0.87
C THR A 897 -36.26 51.43 1.51
N HIS A 898 -35.40 50.53 1.97
CA HIS A 898 -34.13 50.88 2.62
C HIS A 898 -32.95 51.01 1.64
N GLY A 899 -33.18 50.83 0.33
CA GLY A 899 -32.13 50.95 -0.69
C GLY A 899 -31.02 49.90 -0.60
N ILE A 900 -31.27 48.74 0.02
CA ILE A 900 -30.28 47.67 0.20
C ILE A 900 -30.68 46.38 -0.50
N LYS A 901 -29.72 45.47 -0.70
CA LYS A 901 -30.01 44.17 -1.33
C LYS A 901 -30.81 43.30 -0.38
N CYS A 902 -31.79 42.55 -0.91
CA CYS A 902 -32.60 41.61 -0.11
C CYS A 902 -31.73 40.58 0.67
N ALA A 903 -30.59 40.16 0.11
CA ALA A 903 -29.62 39.32 0.82
C ALA A 903 -29.04 39.98 2.10
N GLN A 904 -28.89 41.31 2.13
CA GLN A 904 -28.43 42.06 3.30
C GLN A 904 -29.53 42.14 4.37
N ILE A 905 -30.80 42.33 4.00
CA ILE A 905 -31.94 42.23 4.92
C ILE A 905 -31.95 40.86 5.63
N PHE A 906 -31.86 39.77 4.86
CA PHE A 906 -31.78 38.43 5.45
C PHE A 906 -30.57 38.23 6.36
N ARG A 907 -29.43 38.87 6.04
CA ARG A 907 -28.23 38.80 6.88
C ARG A 907 -28.41 39.57 8.20
N ILE A 908 -29.00 40.77 8.16
CA ILE A 908 -29.34 41.57 9.34
C ILE A 908 -30.30 40.80 10.25
N ILE A 909 -31.38 40.27 9.67
CA ILE A 909 -32.37 39.48 10.41
C ILE A 909 -31.71 38.24 11.04
N ARG A 910 -30.88 37.52 10.28
CA ARG A 910 -30.16 36.34 10.80
C ARG A 910 -29.27 36.70 11.99
N LEU A 911 -28.47 37.75 11.87
CA LEU A 911 -27.59 38.19 12.95
C LEU A 911 -28.40 38.64 14.18
N ALA A 912 -29.54 39.30 13.99
CA ALA A 912 -30.41 39.69 15.10
C ALA A 912 -31.06 38.48 15.80
N LEU A 913 -31.44 37.44 15.04
CA LEU A 913 -32.06 36.24 15.60
C LEU A 913 -31.06 35.30 16.28
N ILE A 914 -29.91 35.04 15.64
CA ILE A 914 -29.02 33.94 16.03
C ILE A 914 -27.56 34.33 16.22
N ASP A 915 -27.18 35.60 16.02
CA ASP A 915 -25.80 36.09 16.16
C ASP A 915 -24.77 35.21 15.40
N CYS A 916 -25.15 34.74 14.21
CA CYS A 916 -24.28 33.92 13.37
C CYS A 916 -24.44 34.30 11.90
N GLN A 917 -23.32 34.43 11.18
CA GLN A 917 -23.32 34.75 9.75
C GLN A 917 -23.86 33.57 8.91
N SER A 918 -23.63 32.34 9.35
CA SER A 918 -24.09 31.10 8.72
C SER A 918 -25.14 30.40 9.59
N GLY A 919 -26.17 29.85 8.96
CA GLY A 919 -27.21 29.08 9.64
C GLY A 919 -28.36 28.75 8.70
N PRO A 920 -29.48 28.23 9.21
CA PRO A 920 -30.66 27.95 8.40
C PRO A 920 -31.16 29.19 7.63
N PRO A 921 -31.95 28.97 6.57
CA PRO A 921 -32.75 30.03 5.96
C PRO A 921 -33.56 30.80 7.01
N VAL A 922 -33.60 32.13 6.89
CA VAL A 922 -34.29 33.01 7.86
C VAL A 922 -35.76 32.68 8.01
N MET A 923 -36.42 32.25 6.93
CA MET A 923 -37.82 31.85 6.95
C MET A 923 -38.06 30.64 7.87
N GLU A 924 -37.14 29.67 7.86
CA GLU A 924 -37.21 28.51 8.76
C GLU A 924 -36.94 28.91 10.21
N LEU A 925 -36.07 29.91 10.45
CA LEU A 925 -35.85 30.46 11.79
C LEU A 925 -37.11 31.16 12.32
N PHE A 926 -37.84 31.89 11.47
CA PHE A 926 -39.13 32.49 11.83
C PHE A 926 -40.18 31.45 12.20
N GLU A 927 -40.31 30.39 11.40
CA GLU A 927 -41.21 29.28 11.69
C GLU A 927 -40.81 28.57 13.00
N PHE A 928 -39.51 28.30 13.17
CA PHE A 928 -39.00 27.58 14.33
C PHE A 928 -39.20 28.36 15.64
N PHE A 929 -38.72 29.59 15.74
CA PHE A 929 -38.85 30.38 16.96
C PHE A 929 -40.29 30.87 17.18
N GLY A 930 -41.03 31.09 16.09
CA GLY A 930 -42.33 31.73 16.11
C GLY A 930 -42.24 33.23 16.40
N LYS A 931 -43.31 33.96 16.05
CA LYS A 931 -43.34 35.43 16.10
C LYS A 931 -42.93 36.00 17.46
N LYS A 932 -43.44 35.42 18.56
CA LYS A 932 -43.17 35.89 19.92
C LYS A 932 -41.68 35.88 20.29
N GLU A 933 -40.98 34.78 20.02
CA GLU A 933 -39.55 34.66 20.36
C GLU A 933 -38.67 35.46 19.39
N CYS A 934 -39.04 35.54 18.11
CA CYS A 934 -38.35 36.41 17.14
C CYS A 934 -38.40 37.88 17.54
N LEU A 935 -39.59 38.38 17.92
CA LEU A 935 -39.76 39.76 18.41
C LEU A 935 -38.92 40.02 19.66
N LYS A 936 -38.89 39.06 20.61
CA LYS A 936 -38.05 39.15 21.80
C LYS A 936 -36.56 39.29 21.43
N ARG A 937 -36.07 38.49 20.50
CA ARG A 937 -34.67 38.54 20.04
C ARG A 937 -34.33 39.84 19.32
N PHE A 938 -35.24 40.37 18.49
CA PHE A 938 -35.07 41.68 17.86
C PHE A 938 -35.02 42.82 18.87
N LEU A 939 -35.89 42.80 19.88
CA LEU A 939 -35.88 43.78 20.97
C LEU A 939 -34.54 43.77 21.73
N VAL A 940 -34.06 42.59 22.10
CA VAL A 940 -32.76 42.43 22.77
C VAL A 940 -31.62 43.00 21.90
N MET A 941 -31.61 42.73 20.61
CA MET A 941 -30.60 43.30 19.70
C MET A 941 -30.71 44.83 19.60
N LEU A 942 -31.92 45.39 19.52
CA LEU A 942 -32.13 46.84 19.52
C LEU A 942 -31.66 47.51 20.82
N GLU A 943 -31.89 46.88 21.98
CA GLU A 943 -31.38 47.35 23.27
C GLU A 943 -29.85 47.34 23.31
N MET A 944 -29.21 46.29 22.79
CA MET A 944 -27.76 46.19 22.69
C MET A 944 -27.16 47.27 21.78
N LEU A 945 -27.78 47.53 20.62
CA LEU A 945 -27.36 48.58 19.69
C LEU A 945 -27.50 49.99 20.28
N LYS A 946 -28.50 50.21 21.14
CA LYS A 946 -28.66 51.47 21.89
C LYS A 946 -27.58 51.62 22.96
N ALA A 947 -27.30 50.57 23.73
CA ALA A 947 -26.28 50.58 24.77
C ALA A 947 -24.86 50.78 24.20
N SER A 948 -24.53 50.18 23.06
CA SER A 948 -23.23 50.36 22.40
C SER A 948 -22.98 51.78 21.91
N LYS A 949 -24.04 52.52 21.54
CA LYS A 949 -23.94 53.95 21.18
C LYS A 949 -23.56 54.81 22.37
N LEU A 950 -24.21 54.63 23.52
CA LEU A 950 -23.88 55.39 24.74
C LEU A 950 -22.43 55.18 25.19
N SER A 951 -21.87 53.99 25.02
CA SER A 951 -20.46 53.69 25.35
C SER A 951 -19.43 54.29 24.38
N SER A 952 -19.83 54.74 23.18
CA SER A 952 -18.95 55.35 22.18
C SER A 952 -18.94 56.89 22.21
N THR A 953 -19.78 57.47 23.06
CA THR A 953 -19.96 58.94 23.23
C THR A 953 -19.43 59.43 24.59
N ILE A 954 -18.87 58.53 25.41
CA ILE A 954 -18.08 58.79 26.62
C ILE A 954 -16.64 58.46 26.27
#